data_AF-Q6RHW6-F1
#
_entry.id   AF-Q6RHW6-F1
#
_cell.length_a   1.000
_cell.length_b   1.000
_cell.length_c   1.000
_cell.angle_alpha   90.00
_cell.angle_beta   90.00
_cell.angle_gamma   90.00
#
_symmetry.space_group_name_H-M   'P 1'
#
loop_
_entity.id
_entity.type
_entity.pdbx_description
1 polymer ?
#
loop_
_entity_poly.entity_id
_entity_poly.type
_entity_poly.pdbx_seq_one_letter_code
_entity_poly.pdbx_strand_id
1 'polypeptide(L)'
;HAWRNALTGAPLNLTPDQVVAIASNIGGKQALETVQRLLPVLCQDHGLTPDQVVAIASHGGGKQALETVQRLLPVLCQDHGLTPDQVVAIASNIGGKQALETVQRLLPVLCQAHGLTPDQVVAIASNIGGKQALETVQRLLPVLCQDHGLTPAQVVAIASNSGGKQALETVQRLLPVLCQDHGLTPDQVVAIASHDGGKQALETVQRLLPVLCQDHGLTPDQVVAIASNIGGKQALETVQRLLPVLCQDHGLTPDQVVAIASHDGGKQALETVQRLLPVLCQDHGLTPAQVVAIASHGGGKQALETVQRLLPVLCQAHGLTPDQVVAIASHDGGKQALETVQRLLPVLCQAHGLTPNQVVAIASNIGGKQALETVQRLLPVLCQDHGLTPDQVVAIASNGGKQALETVQRLLPVLCQAHGLTPDQVVAIASNSGGKQALETVQRLLPVLCQDHGLTPNQVVAIASNIGGKQALETVQRLLPVLCQDHGLTPDQVVAIASNIGGKQALETVQRLLPVLCQDHGLTLDQVVAIASHGGGKQALETVQRLLPVLCQDHGLTLDQVVAIASNGGKQALETVQRLLPVLCQDHGLTPNQVVAIASNSGGKQALETVQRLLPVLCQDHGLTPNQVVAIASNGGKQALESIVAQLSRPDPALAALTNDHLVALACLGGRPALDAVKKGLPHAPELIRRINRRIPERTSHRVPDLAHVVRVLGFFQSHSHPAQAFDDAMTQFEMSRHGLVQLFRRVGVTEFEARYGTLPPASQRWDRILQASGMKRAKPSPTSAQTPDQASLHA
;
A
#
# COMPACT_ATOMS: atom_id res chain seq x y z
N HIS A 1 -25.71 -24.63 33.19
CA HIS A 1 -27.17 -24.41 33.09
C HIS A 1 -27.71 -23.44 34.15
N ALA A 2 -27.54 -23.67 35.47
CA ALA A 2 -28.04 -22.74 36.50
C ALA A 2 -27.52 -21.29 36.36
N TRP A 3 -26.22 -21.11 36.09
CA TRP A 3 -25.61 -19.79 35.84
C TRP A 3 -26.09 -19.10 34.57
N ARG A 4 -26.55 -19.87 33.56
CA ARG A 4 -27.09 -19.31 32.31
C ARG A 4 -28.34 -18.51 32.64
N ASN A 5 -29.27 -19.11 33.35
CA ASN A 5 -30.53 -18.46 33.72
C ASN A 5 -30.33 -17.26 34.67
N ALA A 6 -29.35 -17.33 35.58
CA ALA A 6 -29.07 -16.26 36.55
C ALA A 6 -28.41 -15.02 35.92
N LEU A 7 -27.60 -15.19 34.87
CA LEU A 7 -26.84 -14.10 34.24
C LEU A 7 -27.49 -13.57 32.95
N THR A 8 -28.33 -14.37 32.28
CA THR A 8 -29.09 -13.92 31.10
C THR A 8 -30.39 -13.18 31.47
N GLY A 9 -30.83 -13.28 32.73
CA GLY A 9 -31.99 -12.56 33.24
C GLY A 9 -31.67 -11.14 33.69
N ALA A 10 -32.70 -10.31 33.87
CA ALA A 10 -32.56 -9.00 34.49
C ALA A 10 -32.01 -9.15 35.94
N PRO A 11 -31.12 -8.26 36.39
CA PRO A 11 -30.70 -7.01 35.73
C PRO A 11 -29.43 -7.13 34.87
N LEU A 12 -28.80 -8.30 34.76
CA LEU A 12 -27.46 -8.46 34.20
C LEU A 12 -27.45 -8.62 32.67
N ASN A 13 -28.51 -9.22 32.10
CA ASN A 13 -28.78 -9.29 30.65
C ASN A 13 -27.59 -9.76 29.79
N LEU A 14 -26.72 -10.62 30.31
CA LEU A 14 -25.60 -11.17 29.52
C LEU A 14 -26.13 -12.13 28.45
N THR A 15 -25.43 -12.20 27.32
CA THR A 15 -25.80 -13.16 26.28
C THR A 15 -25.37 -14.58 26.69
N PRO A 16 -26.04 -15.63 26.17
CA PRO A 16 -25.63 -17.01 26.38
C PRO A 16 -24.15 -17.27 26.04
N ASP A 17 -23.63 -16.59 25.02
CA ASP A 17 -22.24 -16.75 24.56
C ASP A 17 -21.25 -16.07 25.53
N GLN A 18 -21.61 -14.90 26.08
CA GLN A 18 -20.81 -14.24 27.11
C GLN A 18 -20.70 -15.11 28.38
N VAL A 19 -21.79 -15.76 28.80
CA VAL A 19 -21.76 -16.69 29.94
C VAL A 19 -20.84 -17.88 29.65
N VAL A 20 -20.88 -18.42 28.43
CA VAL A 20 -19.99 -19.52 28.01
C VAL A 20 -18.53 -19.07 27.99
N ALA A 21 -18.23 -17.87 27.49
CA ALA A 21 -16.86 -17.33 27.46
C ALA A 21 -16.26 -17.24 28.88
N ILE A 22 -17.02 -16.71 29.84
CA ILE A 22 -16.57 -16.60 31.23
C ILE A 22 -16.38 -18.00 31.86
N ALA A 23 -17.32 -18.92 31.62
CA ALA A 23 -17.31 -20.25 32.21
C ALA A 23 -16.19 -21.17 31.69
N SER A 24 -15.72 -20.94 30.45
CA SER A 24 -14.81 -21.86 29.72
C SER A 24 -13.33 -21.71 30.11
N ASN A 25 -13.04 -21.05 31.22
CA ASN A 25 -11.69 -20.75 31.69
C ASN A 25 -11.39 -21.38 33.06
N ILE A 26 -10.11 -21.52 33.40
CA ILE A 26 -9.68 -21.99 34.73
C ILE A 26 -10.22 -21.03 35.80
N GLY A 27 -11.01 -21.58 36.72
CA GLY A 27 -11.71 -20.79 37.75
C GLY A 27 -13.03 -20.16 37.28
N GLY A 28 -13.61 -20.59 36.15
CA GLY A 28 -14.82 -20.01 35.56
C GLY A 28 -16.01 -19.89 36.50
N LYS A 29 -16.23 -20.86 37.41
CA LYS A 29 -17.26 -20.75 38.47
C LYS A 29 -17.06 -19.50 39.33
N GLN A 30 -15.84 -19.27 39.78
CA GLN A 30 -15.49 -18.11 40.62
C GLN A 30 -15.60 -16.80 39.83
N ALA A 31 -15.26 -16.82 38.54
CA ALA A 31 -15.45 -15.67 37.66
C ALA A 31 -16.94 -15.32 37.50
N LEU A 32 -17.82 -16.31 37.26
CA LEU A 32 -19.28 -16.10 37.16
C LEU A 32 -19.88 -15.52 38.45
N GLU A 33 -19.53 -16.06 39.61
CA GLU A 33 -19.93 -15.54 40.93
C GLU A 33 -19.50 -14.07 41.11
N THR A 34 -18.28 -13.75 40.67
CA THR A 34 -17.71 -12.41 40.80
C THR A 34 -18.35 -11.42 39.82
N VAL A 35 -18.64 -11.84 38.59
CA VAL A 35 -19.38 -11.03 37.60
C VAL A 35 -20.77 -10.71 38.12
N GLN A 36 -21.49 -11.69 38.67
CA GLN A 36 -22.81 -11.46 39.26
C GLN A 36 -22.76 -10.38 40.35
N ARG A 37 -21.70 -10.38 41.16
CA ARG A 37 -21.51 -9.43 42.26
C ARG A 37 -21.02 -8.05 41.80
N LEU A 38 -20.06 -8.00 40.87
CA LEU A 38 -19.32 -6.77 40.55
C LEU A 38 -19.77 -6.08 39.27
N LEU A 39 -20.50 -6.74 38.36
CA LEU A 39 -20.95 -6.11 37.12
C LEU A 39 -21.81 -4.85 37.37
N PRO A 40 -22.80 -4.84 38.28
CA PRO A 40 -23.55 -3.62 38.57
C PRO A 40 -22.67 -2.49 39.10
N VAL A 41 -21.74 -2.80 40.01
CA VAL A 41 -20.84 -1.83 40.66
C VAL A 41 -19.84 -1.24 39.66
N LEU A 42 -19.26 -2.08 38.81
CA LEU A 42 -18.30 -1.63 37.79
C LEU A 42 -18.98 -0.78 36.71
N CYS A 43 -20.21 -1.10 36.33
CA CYS A 43 -20.95 -0.31 35.36
C CYS A 43 -21.46 1.02 35.93
N GLN A 44 -22.00 1.01 37.15
CA GLN A 44 -22.58 2.21 37.77
C GLN A 44 -21.52 3.17 38.30
N ASP A 45 -20.54 2.67 39.05
CA ASP A 45 -19.60 3.52 39.78
C ASP A 45 -18.35 3.86 38.97
N HIS A 46 -17.99 3.02 37.98
CA HIS A 46 -16.75 3.15 37.20
C HIS A 46 -16.99 3.36 35.70
N GLY A 47 -18.25 3.44 35.26
CA GLY A 47 -18.62 3.72 33.87
C GLY A 47 -18.19 2.64 32.87
N LEU A 48 -17.86 1.44 33.33
CA LEU A 48 -17.51 0.32 32.44
C LEU A 48 -18.77 -0.22 31.75
N THR A 49 -18.59 -0.79 30.56
CA THR A 49 -19.69 -1.47 29.86
C THR A 49 -19.79 -2.94 30.30
N PRO A 50 -20.97 -3.58 30.17
CA PRO A 50 -21.10 -5.01 30.39
C PRO A 50 -20.11 -5.83 29.56
N ASP A 51 -19.86 -5.42 28.31
CA ASP A 51 -18.91 -6.09 27.43
C ASP A 51 -17.46 -6.00 27.94
N GLN A 52 -17.07 -4.85 28.50
CA GLN A 52 -15.74 -4.69 29.12
C GLN A 52 -15.59 -5.59 30.35
N VAL A 53 -16.63 -5.69 31.19
CA VAL A 53 -16.61 -6.58 32.36
C VAL A 53 -16.52 -8.05 31.93
N VAL A 54 -17.24 -8.44 30.87
CA VAL A 54 -17.16 -9.78 30.30
C VAL A 54 -15.76 -10.06 29.73
N ALA A 55 -15.15 -9.10 29.03
CA ALA A 55 -13.79 -9.25 28.50
C ALA A 55 -12.79 -9.54 29.62
N ILE A 56 -12.82 -8.77 30.72
CA ILE A 56 -11.95 -9.00 31.89
C ILE A 56 -12.17 -10.39 32.50
N ALA A 57 -13.43 -10.82 32.60
CA ALA A 57 -13.81 -12.08 33.23
C ALA A 57 -13.49 -13.33 32.40
N SER A 58 -13.29 -13.19 31.09
CA SER A 58 -13.18 -14.30 30.12
C SER A 58 -11.77 -14.89 29.99
N HIS A 59 -10.99 -14.84 31.08
CA HIS A 59 -9.63 -15.37 31.13
C HIS A 59 -9.37 -16.15 32.43
N GLY A 60 -8.34 -17.01 32.41
CA GLY A 60 -7.86 -17.70 33.61
C GLY A 60 -7.53 -16.70 34.73
N GLY A 61 -8.22 -16.83 35.87
CA GLY A 61 -8.11 -15.88 36.98
C GLY A 61 -9.02 -14.65 36.90
N GLY A 62 -10.06 -14.65 36.06
CA GLY A 62 -10.98 -13.52 35.85
C GLY A 62 -11.57 -12.89 37.13
N LYS A 63 -11.88 -13.70 38.16
CA LYS A 63 -12.26 -13.19 39.50
C LYS A 63 -11.24 -12.20 40.06
N GLN A 64 -9.96 -12.59 40.04
CA GLN A 64 -8.87 -11.79 40.59
C GLN A 64 -8.66 -10.51 39.79
N ALA A 65 -8.83 -10.58 38.46
CA ALA A 65 -8.76 -9.41 37.60
C ALA A 65 -9.88 -8.41 37.92
N LEU A 66 -11.14 -8.87 38.00
CA LEU A 66 -12.30 -8.02 38.33
C LEU A 66 -12.16 -7.33 39.70
N GLU A 67 -11.80 -8.08 40.74
CA GLU A 67 -11.57 -7.53 42.10
C GLU A 67 -10.43 -6.49 42.09
N THR A 68 -9.41 -6.69 41.26
CA THR A 68 -8.29 -5.75 41.14
C THR A 68 -8.66 -4.50 40.34
N VAL A 69 -9.45 -4.64 39.27
CA VAL A 69 -10.00 -3.50 38.50
C VAL A 69 -10.85 -2.63 39.40
N GLN A 70 -11.77 -3.23 40.17
CA GLN A 70 -12.60 -2.47 41.12
C GLN A 70 -11.73 -1.66 42.10
N ARG A 71 -10.62 -2.23 42.58
CA ARG A 71 -9.73 -1.56 43.54
C ARG A 71 -8.83 -0.50 42.91
N LEU A 72 -8.27 -0.78 41.72
CA LEU A 72 -7.17 0.01 41.14
C LEU A 72 -7.60 0.95 40.02
N LEU A 73 -8.78 0.77 39.40
CA LEU A 73 -9.25 1.67 38.33
C LEU A 73 -9.26 3.13 38.78
N PRO A 74 -9.83 3.51 39.94
CA PRO A 74 -9.82 4.92 40.37
C PRO A 74 -8.40 5.47 40.54
N VAL A 75 -7.51 4.68 41.15
CA VAL A 75 -6.11 5.06 41.44
C VAL A 75 -5.31 5.21 40.14
N LEU A 76 -5.46 4.30 39.19
CA LEU A 76 -4.75 4.34 37.92
C LEU A 76 -5.24 5.49 37.03
N CYS A 77 -6.54 5.81 37.06
CA CYS A 77 -7.08 6.92 36.32
C CYS A 77 -6.69 8.28 36.92
N GLN A 78 -6.82 8.43 38.24
CA GLN A 78 -6.58 9.71 38.93
C GLN A 78 -5.09 10.01 39.07
N ASP A 79 -4.29 9.04 39.54
CA ASP A 79 -2.89 9.31 39.89
C ASP A 79 -1.93 9.10 38.71
N HIS A 80 -2.33 8.29 37.72
CA HIS A 80 -1.45 7.89 36.61
C HIS A 80 -1.99 8.30 35.23
N GLY A 81 -3.16 8.97 35.17
CA GLY A 81 -3.74 9.50 33.94
C GLY A 81 -4.14 8.44 32.91
N LEU A 82 -4.33 7.17 33.33
CA LEU A 82 -4.79 6.11 32.44
C LEU A 82 -6.28 6.25 32.17
N THR A 83 -6.72 5.80 30.99
CA THR A 83 -8.16 5.73 30.68
C THR A 83 -8.78 4.43 31.20
N PRO A 84 -10.11 4.40 31.46
CA PRO A 84 -10.80 3.16 31.78
C PRO A 84 -10.55 2.04 30.74
N ASP A 85 -10.50 2.39 29.45
CA ASP A 85 -10.21 1.46 28.36
C ASP A 85 -8.80 0.86 28.45
N GLN A 86 -7.81 1.65 28.84
CA GLN A 86 -6.44 1.16 29.07
C GLN A 86 -6.39 0.18 30.25
N VAL A 87 -7.09 0.49 31.35
CA VAL A 87 -7.21 -0.42 32.51
C VAL A 87 -7.88 -1.74 32.10
N VAL A 88 -8.96 -1.67 31.32
CA VAL A 88 -9.64 -2.86 30.77
C VAL A 88 -8.71 -3.68 29.89
N ALA A 89 -7.92 -3.04 29.01
CA ALA A 89 -6.98 -3.73 28.13
C ALA A 89 -5.89 -4.48 28.93
N ILE A 90 -5.36 -3.87 29.99
CA ILE A 90 -4.38 -4.52 30.88
C ILE A 90 -5.02 -5.71 31.62
N ALA A 91 -6.26 -5.56 32.09
CA ALA A 91 -6.96 -6.56 32.87
C ALA A 91 -7.47 -7.76 32.05
N SER A 92 -7.75 -7.56 30.76
CA SER A 92 -8.36 -8.56 29.87
C SER A 92 -7.34 -9.55 29.31
N ASN A 93 -6.55 -10.15 30.21
CA ASN A 93 -5.49 -11.09 29.87
C ASN A 93 -5.31 -12.11 31.00
N ILE A 94 -4.72 -13.28 30.69
CA ILE A 94 -4.31 -14.24 31.71
C ILE A 94 -3.28 -13.56 32.63
N GLY A 95 -3.59 -13.48 33.93
CA GLY A 95 -2.76 -12.77 34.90
C GLY A 95 -3.01 -11.26 34.98
N GLY A 96 -4.15 -10.75 34.50
CA GLY A 96 -4.49 -9.32 34.51
C GLY A 96 -4.35 -8.62 35.87
N LYS A 97 -4.68 -9.30 36.98
CA LYS A 97 -4.39 -8.80 38.35
C LYS A 97 -2.91 -8.42 38.52
N GLN A 98 -2.02 -9.34 38.14
CA GLN A 98 -0.58 -9.14 38.30
C GLN A 98 -0.08 -8.01 37.41
N ALA A 99 -0.62 -7.88 36.20
CA ALA A 99 -0.30 -6.80 35.29
C ALA A 99 -0.70 -5.44 35.88
N LEU A 100 -1.95 -5.28 36.36
CA LEU A 100 -2.43 -4.04 36.98
C LEU A 100 -1.62 -3.61 38.21
N GLU A 101 -1.34 -4.53 39.13
CA GLU A 101 -0.52 -4.26 40.32
C GLU A 101 0.92 -3.85 39.93
N THR A 102 1.45 -4.42 38.85
CA THR A 102 2.79 -4.08 38.36
C THR A 102 2.80 -2.73 37.65
N VAL A 103 1.77 -2.39 36.87
CA VAL A 103 1.62 -1.07 36.25
C VAL A 103 1.55 0.00 37.32
N GLN A 104 0.71 -0.18 38.35
CA GLN A 104 0.64 0.76 39.47
C GLN A 104 2.02 1.01 40.11
N ARG A 105 2.83 -0.05 40.27
CA ARG A 105 4.15 0.06 40.89
C ARG A 105 5.21 0.66 39.96
N LEU A 106 5.22 0.28 38.68
CA LEU A 106 6.34 0.54 37.76
C LEU A 106 6.08 1.67 36.77
N LEU A 107 4.84 2.09 36.53
CA LEU A 107 4.55 3.18 35.60
C LEU A 107 5.32 4.46 35.97
N PRO A 108 5.33 4.94 37.23
CA PRO A 108 6.10 6.14 37.57
C PRO A 108 7.60 6.00 37.30
N VAL A 109 8.17 4.84 37.63
CA VAL A 109 9.61 4.55 37.48
C VAL A 109 10.00 4.45 36.00
N LEU A 110 9.18 3.79 35.18
CA LEU A 110 9.45 3.63 33.75
C LEU A 110 9.29 4.96 33.01
N CYS A 111 8.31 5.77 33.37
CA CYS A 111 8.12 7.08 32.74
C CYS A 111 9.22 8.07 33.15
N GLN A 112 9.54 8.17 34.45
CA GLN A 112 10.49 9.17 34.95
C GLN A 112 11.95 8.80 34.66
N ALA A 113 12.35 7.55 34.92
CA ALA A 113 13.75 7.16 34.82
C ALA A 113 14.14 6.64 33.43
N HIS A 114 13.19 6.17 32.62
CA HIS A 114 13.46 5.54 31.32
C HIS A 114 12.79 6.27 30.14
N GLY A 115 12.09 7.38 30.40
CA GLY A 115 11.48 8.22 29.36
C GLY A 115 10.37 7.52 28.55
N LEU A 116 9.79 6.43 29.08
CA LEU A 116 8.66 5.77 28.44
C LEU A 116 7.37 6.58 28.62
N THR A 117 6.44 6.44 27.69
CA THR A 117 5.11 7.05 27.82
C THR A 117 4.15 6.10 28.55
N PRO A 118 3.07 6.63 29.19
CA PRO A 118 2.02 5.79 29.75
C PRO A 118 1.45 4.79 28.73
N ASP A 119 1.26 5.22 27.48
CA ASP A 119 0.77 4.36 26.40
C ASP A 119 1.72 3.19 26.10
N GLN A 120 3.04 3.42 26.13
CA GLN A 120 4.02 2.35 25.96
C GLN A 120 3.97 1.35 27.13
N VAL A 121 3.83 1.84 28.37
CA VAL A 121 3.68 0.98 29.56
C VAL A 121 2.41 0.14 29.46
N VAL A 122 1.29 0.73 29.03
CA VAL A 122 0.03 0.02 28.79
C VAL A 122 0.23 -1.05 27.71
N ALA A 123 0.84 -0.73 26.58
CA ALA A 123 1.09 -1.68 25.50
C ALA A 123 1.93 -2.89 25.96
N ILE A 124 2.94 -2.68 26.81
CA ILE A 124 3.73 -3.78 27.40
C ILE A 124 2.86 -4.64 28.34
N ALA A 125 2.01 -4.00 29.14
CA ALA A 125 1.21 -4.65 30.17
C ALA A 125 0.00 -5.43 29.62
N SER A 126 -0.55 -5.02 28.47
CA SER A 126 -1.77 -5.58 27.84
C SER A 126 -1.58 -6.91 27.12
N ASN A 127 -0.67 -7.76 27.60
CA ASN A 127 -0.37 -9.07 27.03
C ASN A 127 -0.28 -10.16 28.11
N ILE A 128 -0.35 -11.43 27.70
CA ILE A 128 -0.12 -12.56 28.61
C ILE A 128 1.30 -12.46 29.19
N GLY A 129 1.38 -12.38 30.52
CA GLY A 129 2.65 -12.18 31.22
C GLY A 129 3.12 -10.73 31.29
N GLY A 130 2.24 -9.73 31.10
CA GLY A 130 2.57 -8.30 31.15
C GLY A 130 3.39 -7.86 32.38
N LYS A 131 3.13 -8.42 33.57
CA LYS A 131 3.99 -8.23 34.76
C LYS A 131 5.46 -8.55 34.48
N GLN A 132 5.69 -9.74 33.90
CA GLN A 132 7.03 -10.22 33.63
C GLN A 132 7.72 -9.37 32.56
N ALA A 133 6.98 -8.92 31.55
CA ALA A 133 7.49 -8.01 30.52
C ALA A 133 7.91 -6.67 31.14
N LEU A 134 7.06 -6.02 31.95
CA LEU A 134 7.37 -4.76 32.61
C LEU A 134 8.60 -4.85 33.54
N GLU A 135 8.68 -5.87 34.39
CA GLU A 135 9.83 -6.10 35.27
C GLU A 135 11.12 -6.32 34.47
N THR A 136 11.02 -6.96 33.30
CA THR A 136 12.16 -7.19 32.42
C THR A 136 12.58 -5.93 31.67
N VAL A 137 11.63 -5.10 31.22
CA VAL A 137 11.92 -3.78 30.63
C VAL A 137 12.64 -2.91 31.63
N GLN A 138 12.15 -2.81 32.87
CA GLN A 138 12.84 -2.06 33.92
C GLN A 138 14.29 -2.51 34.11
N ARG A 139 14.55 -3.82 34.04
CA ARG A 139 15.88 -4.40 34.25
C ARG A 139 16.80 -4.27 33.03
N LEU A 140 16.28 -4.46 31.83
CA LEU A 140 17.08 -4.64 30.62
C LEU A 140 17.08 -3.43 29.68
N LEU A 141 16.13 -2.49 29.79
CA LEU A 141 16.10 -1.31 28.93
C LEU A 141 17.43 -0.53 28.98
N PRO A 142 18.01 -0.22 30.16
CA PRO A 142 19.29 0.51 30.20
C PRO A 142 20.41 -0.24 29.48
N VAL A 143 20.52 -1.55 29.71
CA VAL A 143 21.57 -2.42 29.15
C VAL A 143 21.41 -2.56 27.63
N LEU A 144 20.18 -2.75 27.14
CA LEU A 144 19.90 -2.89 25.71
C LEU A 144 20.15 -1.56 24.96
N CYS A 145 19.84 -0.43 25.59
CA CYS A 145 20.10 0.87 24.98
C CYS A 145 21.59 1.24 24.98
N GLN A 146 22.28 1.05 26.10
CA GLN A 146 23.68 1.47 26.26
C GLN A 146 24.65 0.53 25.56
N ASP A 147 24.49 -0.78 25.76
CA ASP A 147 25.48 -1.76 25.30
C ASP A 147 25.18 -2.30 23.90
N HIS A 148 23.91 -2.26 23.46
CA HIS A 148 23.47 -2.85 22.20
C HIS A 148 22.89 -1.82 21.22
N GLY A 149 22.89 -0.53 21.57
CA GLY A 149 22.47 0.56 20.69
C GLY A 149 20.98 0.54 20.32
N LEU A 150 20.15 -0.22 21.05
CA LEU A 150 18.70 -0.24 20.80
C LEU A 150 18.04 1.04 21.32
N THR A 151 16.96 1.44 20.67
CA THR A 151 16.15 2.56 21.15
C THR A 151 15.10 2.08 22.16
N PRO A 152 14.61 2.96 23.06
CA PRO A 152 13.49 2.64 23.94
C PRO A 152 12.25 2.15 23.16
N ALA A 153 12.00 2.70 21.97
CA ALA A 153 10.91 2.28 21.10
C ALA A 153 11.07 0.83 20.61
N GLN A 154 12.28 0.41 20.25
CA GLN A 154 12.56 -0.99 19.88
C GLN A 154 12.39 -1.94 21.07
N VAL A 155 12.86 -1.55 22.25
CA VAL A 155 12.67 -2.35 23.48
C VAL A 155 11.18 -2.52 23.80
N VAL A 156 10.39 -1.44 23.69
CA VAL A 156 8.92 -1.49 23.85
C VAL A 156 8.31 -2.44 22.82
N ALA A 157 8.67 -2.32 21.54
CA ALA A 157 8.14 -3.18 20.47
C ALA A 157 8.41 -4.67 20.73
N ILE A 158 9.57 -5.04 21.27
CA ILE A 158 9.88 -6.43 21.66
C ILE A 158 9.02 -6.86 22.87
N ALA A 159 8.89 -5.97 23.86
CA ALA A 159 8.20 -6.27 25.12
C ALA A 159 6.67 -6.33 25.01
N SER A 160 6.07 -5.64 24.04
CA SER A 160 4.63 -5.53 23.81
C SER A 160 4.00 -6.76 23.12
N ASN A 161 4.53 -7.95 23.39
CA ASN A 161 4.04 -9.23 22.86
C ASN A 161 3.95 -10.28 23.98
N SER A 162 3.17 -11.33 23.75
CA SER A 162 3.11 -12.48 24.67
C SER A 162 4.49 -13.14 24.77
N GLY A 163 5.00 -13.22 26.00
CA GLY A 163 6.37 -13.69 26.25
C GLY A 163 7.47 -12.63 26.01
N GLY A 164 7.13 -11.34 26.00
CA GLY A 164 8.10 -10.23 25.83
C GLY A 164 9.33 -10.30 26.74
N LYS A 165 9.18 -10.78 27.99
CA LYS A 165 10.33 -11.11 28.87
C LYS A 165 11.34 -12.04 28.19
N GLN A 166 10.83 -13.14 27.65
CA GLN A 166 11.66 -14.17 27.01
C GLN A 166 12.33 -13.62 25.76
N ALA A 167 11.61 -12.81 24.98
CA ALA A 167 12.16 -12.16 23.80
C ALA A 167 13.30 -11.19 24.18
N LEU A 168 13.10 -10.29 25.14
CA LEU A 168 14.13 -9.35 25.61
C LEU A 168 15.40 -10.05 26.14
N GLU A 169 15.24 -11.07 26.98
CA GLU A 169 16.37 -11.87 27.50
C GLU A 169 17.13 -12.57 26.37
N THR A 170 16.41 -12.98 25.31
CA THR A 170 17.02 -13.63 24.15
C THR A 170 17.72 -12.63 23.24
N VAL A 171 17.15 -11.44 23.03
CA VAL A 171 17.79 -10.35 22.28
C VAL A 171 19.10 -9.94 22.97
N GLN A 172 19.07 -9.73 24.29
CA GLN A 172 20.29 -9.42 25.06
C GLN A 172 21.39 -10.47 24.83
N ARG A 173 21.02 -11.76 24.78
CA ARG A 173 21.98 -12.86 24.61
C ARG A 173 22.45 -13.03 23.17
N LEU A 174 21.55 -12.90 22.18
CA LEU A 174 21.78 -13.32 20.80
C LEU A 174 22.05 -12.17 19.83
N LEU A 175 21.70 -10.92 20.15
CA LEU A 175 21.95 -9.78 19.26
C LEU A 175 23.43 -9.69 18.86
N PRO A 176 24.42 -9.75 19.79
CA PRO A 176 25.83 -9.68 19.39
C PRO A 176 26.23 -10.82 18.44
N VAL A 177 25.78 -12.05 18.71
CA VAL A 177 26.08 -13.25 17.93
C VAL A 177 25.45 -13.19 16.54
N LEU A 178 24.20 -12.77 16.44
CA LEU A 178 23.49 -12.66 15.17
C LEU A 178 24.07 -11.53 14.30
N CYS A 179 24.51 -10.43 14.91
CA CYS A 179 25.15 -9.35 14.18
C CYS A 179 26.56 -9.71 13.71
N GLN A 180 27.39 -10.27 14.58
CA GLN A 180 28.80 -10.54 14.29
C GLN A 180 28.97 -11.77 13.39
N ASP A 181 28.29 -12.87 13.70
CA ASP A 181 28.53 -14.14 13.01
C ASP A 181 27.63 -14.33 11.78
N HIS A 182 26.46 -13.68 11.76
CA HIS A 182 25.44 -13.88 10.72
C HIS A 182 25.14 -12.60 9.90
N GLY A 183 25.81 -11.49 10.20
CA GLY A 183 25.69 -10.24 9.45
C GLY A 183 24.32 -9.57 9.53
N LEU A 184 23.48 -9.94 10.50
CA LEU A 184 22.18 -9.30 10.70
C LEU A 184 22.32 -7.92 11.33
N THR A 185 21.41 -7.00 11.01
CA THR A 185 21.37 -5.69 11.66
C THR A 185 20.58 -5.74 12.98
N PRO A 186 20.83 -4.81 13.92
CA PRO A 186 20.00 -4.68 15.12
C PRO A 186 18.51 -4.55 14.78
N ASP A 187 18.16 -3.81 13.72
CA ASP A 187 16.78 -3.65 13.26
C ASP A 187 16.15 -4.98 12.80
N GLN A 188 16.91 -5.83 12.11
CA GLN A 188 16.44 -7.16 11.71
C GLN A 188 16.23 -8.07 12.93
N VAL A 189 17.14 -8.04 13.91
CA VAL A 189 16.99 -8.80 15.16
C VAL A 189 15.77 -8.33 15.95
N VAL A 190 15.54 -7.02 16.02
CA VAL A 190 14.34 -6.43 16.64
C VAL A 190 13.07 -6.90 15.90
N ALA A 191 13.06 -6.83 14.57
CA ALA A 191 11.91 -7.28 13.76
C ALA A 191 11.53 -8.75 14.05
N ILE A 192 12.52 -9.65 14.12
CA ILE A 192 12.28 -11.07 14.46
C ILE A 192 11.74 -11.21 15.89
N ALA A 193 12.23 -10.40 16.83
CA ALA A 193 11.90 -10.49 18.24
C ALA A 193 10.52 -9.88 18.59
N SER A 194 10.01 -8.96 17.77
CA SER A 194 8.79 -8.18 18.00
C SER A 194 7.48 -8.90 17.66
N HIS A 195 7.44 -10.22 17.88
CA HIS A 195 6.24 -11.05 17.70
C HIS A 195 6.08 -12.06 18.83
N ASP A 196 4.86 -12.59 18.98
CA ASP A 196 4.59 -13.71 19.86
C ASP A 196 5.52 -14.90 19.53
N GLY A 197 6.27 -15.34 20.55
CA GLY A 197 7.29 -16.37 20.38
C GLY A 197 8.63 -15.88 19.80
N GLY A 198 8.92 -14.58 19.83
CA GLY A 198 10.18 -13.99 19.33
C GLY A 198 11.46 -14.67 19.82
N LYS A 199 11.51 -15.15 21.08
CA LYS A 199 12.60 -16.01 21.58
C LYS A 199 12.84 -17.22 20.69
N GLN A 200 11.76 -17.94 20.38
CA GLN A 200 11.81 -19.16 19.59
C GLN A 200 12.25 -18.86 18.15
N ALA A 201 11.78 -17.74 17.59
CA ALA A 201 12.20 -17.30 16.26
C ALA A 201 13.70 -16.97 16.22
N LEU A 202 14.21 -16.17 17.15
CA LEU A 202 15.64 -15.82 17.25
C LEU A 202 16.55 -17.06 17.40
N GLU A 203 16.21 -17.97 18.32
CA GLU A 203 16.98 -19.22 18.52
C GLU A 203 16.96 -20.09 17.25
N THR A 204 15.87 -20.05 16.48
CA THR A 204 15.75 -20.80 15.23
C THR A 204 16.52 -20.14 14.10
N VAL A 205 16.51 -18.81 14.00
CA VAL A 205 17.33 -18.06 13.03
C VAL A 205 18.80 -18.33 13.26
N GLN A 206 19.28 -18.22 14.50
CA GLN A 206 20.67 -18.55 14.84
C GLN A 206 21.06 -19.97 14.38
N ARG A 207 20.15 -20.94 14.56
CA ARG A 207 20.41 -22.34 14.19
C ARG A 207 20.32 -22.61 12.69
N LEU A 208 19.35 -22.00 11.99
CA LEU A 208 18.98 -22.38 10.63
C LEU A 208 19.44 -21.40 9.55
N LEU A 209 19.80 -20.16 9.88
CA LEU A 209 20.24 -19.18 8.88
C LEU A 209 21.42 -19.71 8.03
N PRO A 210 22.50 -20.28 8.62
CA PRO A 210 23.60 -20.79 7.81
C PRO A 210 23.16 -21.89 6.83
N VAL A 211 22.32 -22.82 7.28
CA VAL A 211 21.82 -23.95 6.48
C VAL A 211 20.89 -23.49 5.37
N LEU A 212 19.99 -22.55 5.66
CA LEU A 212 19.06 -22.00 4.67
C LEU A 212 19.78 -21.17 3.61
N CYS A 213 20.83 -20.43 3.98
CA CYS A 213 21.62 -19.67 3.02
C CYS A 213 22.53 -20.57 2.17
N GLN A 214 23.26 -21.50 2.78
CA GLN A 214 24.25 -22.32 2.07
C GLN A 214 23.58 -23.42 1.23
N ASP A 215 22.62 -24.15 1.79
CA ASP A 215 22.06 -25.33 1.13
C ASP A 215 20.84 -25.01 0.26
N HIS A 216 20.12 -23.92 0.57
CA HIS A 216 18.85 -23.57 -0.09
C HIS A 216 18.90 -22.23 -0.85
N GLY A 217 20.05 -21.54 -0.84
CA GLY A 217 20.27 -20.31 -1.60
C GLY A 217 19.41 -19.11 -1.14
N LEU A 218 18.84 -19.17 0.06
CA LEU A 218 18.06 -18.05 0.60
C LEU A 218 18.97 -16.92 1.08
N THR A 219 18.50 -15.68 0.98
CA THR A 219 19.23 -14.54 1.54
C THR A 219 18.94 -14.37 3.04
N PRO A 220 19.83 -13.71 3.81
CA PRO A 220 19.53 -13.33 5.19
C PRO A 220 18.22 -12.54 5.30
N ASP A 221 17.94 -11.64 4.36
CA ASP A 221 16.70 -10.85 4.32
C ASP A 221 15.45 -11.74 4.16
N GLN A 222 15.53 -12.79 3.34
CA GLN A 222 14.43 -13.75 3.18
C GLN A 222 14.21 -14.57 4.47
N VAL A 223 15.29 -14.99 5.12
CA VAL A 223 15.20 -15.70 6.42
C VAL A 223 14.59 -14.80 7.49
N VAL A 224 15.01 -13.53 7.55
CA VAL A 224 14.43 -12.52 8.46
C VAL A 224 12.95 -12.30 8.17
N ALA A 225 12.55 -12.20 6.90
CA ALA A 225 11.15 -12.02 6.52
C ALA A 225 10.26 -13.19 6.97
N ILE A 226 10.72 -14.44 6.82
CA ILE A 226 10.01 -15.63 7.29
C ILE A 226 9.91 -15.62 8.83
N ALA A 227 10.99 -15.25 9.50
CA ALA A 227 11.09 -15.28 10.96
C ALA A 227 10.30 -14.18 11.67
N SER A 228 10.08 -13.03 11.01
CA SER A 228 9.41 -11.84 11.55
C SER A 228 7.88 -11.95 11.48
N ASN A 229 7.34 -13.07 11.95
CA ASN A 229 5.91 -13.36 12.00
C ASN A 229 5.59 -14.25 13.22
N ILE A 230 4.33 -14.28 13.64
CA ILE A 230 3.90 -15.20 14.71
C ILE A 230 4.10 -16.64 14.25
N GLY A 231 4.88 -17.39 15.04
CA GLY A 231 5.27 -18.76 14.70
C GLY A 231 6.42 -18.85 13.70
N GLY A 232 7.24 -17.80 13.54
CA GLY A 232 8.41 -17.78 12.65
C GLY A 232 9.35 -18.99 12.79
N LYS A 233 9.55 -19.52 14.01
CA LYS A 233 10.24 -20.82 14.22
C LYS A 233 9.64 -21.94 13.37
N GLN A 234 8.32 -22.10 13.44
CA GLN A 234 7.61 -23.16 12.74
C GLN A 234 7.66 -22.96 11.22
N ALA A 235 7.59 -21.71 10.76
CA ALA A 235 7.74 -21.38 9.34
C ALA A 235 9.14 -21.74 8.83
N LEU A 236 10.21 -21.32 9.51
CA LEU A 236 11.60 -21.64 9.15
C LEU A 236 11.87 -23.15 9.11
N GLU A 237 11.46 -23.90 10.13
CA GLU A 237 11.60 -25.36 10.17
C GLU A 237 10.85 -26.03 9.01
N THR A 238 9.71 -25.46 8.59
CA THR A 238 8.92 -25.97 7.48
C THR A 238 9.53 -25.62 6.13
N VAL A 239 10.09 -24.42 5.98
CA VAL A 239 10.84 -24.00 4.77
C VAL A 239 12.04 -24.92 4.57
N GLN A 240 12.85 -25.15 5.60
CA GLN A 240 13.98 -26.07 5.52
C GLN A 240 13.55 -27.48 5.04
N ARG A 241 12.40 -27.97 5.53
CA ARG A 241 11.90 -29.30 5.19
C ARG A 241 11.25 -29.37 3.80
N LEU A 242 10.47 -28.36 3.41
CA LEU A 242 9.57 -28.43 2.25
C LEU A 242 10.04 -27.64 1.03
N LEU A 243 10.99 -26.70 1.17
CA LEU A 243 11.50 -25.93 0.03
C LEU A 243 12.02 -26.85 -1.09
N PRO A 244 12.87 -27.88 -0.83
CA PRO A 244 13.34 -28.76 -1.90
C PRO A 244 12.19 -29.47 -2.62
N VAL A 245 11.21 -29.98 -1.88
CA VAL A 245 10.06 -30.72 -2.42
C VAL A 245 9.12 -29.81 -3.23
N LEU A 246 8.86 -28.59 -2.75
CA LEU A 246 8.03 -27.62 -3.45
C LEU A 246 8.69 -27.12 -4.74
N CYS A 247 10.00 -26.94 -4.74
CA CYS A 247 10.73 -26.54 -5.92
C CYS A 247 10.84 -27.68 -6.96
N GLN A 248 11.21 -28.89 -6.52
CA GLN A 248 11.44 -30.02 -7.43
C GLN A 248 10.15 -30.60 -7.99
N ASP A 249 9.16 -30.85 -7.13
CA ASP A 249 7.96 -31.60 -7.52
C ASP A 249 6.83 -30.68 -8.02
N HIS A 250 6.82 -29.41 -7.60
CA HIS A 250 5.72 -28.47 -7.88
C HIS A 250 6.15 -27.24 -8.68
N GLY A 251 7.43 -27.14 -9.05
CA GLY A 251 7.96 -26.05 -9.88
C GLY A 251 7.88 -24.66 -9.25
N LEU A 252 7.75 -24.58 -7.92
CA LEU A 252 7.75 -23.29 -7.22
C LEU A 252 9.16 -22.73 -7.12
N THR A 253 9.31 -21.41 -7.18
CA THR A 253 10.60 -20.76 -6.94
C THR A 253 10.85 -20.60 -5.44
N PRO A 254 12.12 -20.48 -5.00
CA PRO A 254 12.44 -20.13 -3.61
C PRO A 254 11.70 -18.86 -3.16
N ASP A 255 11.62 -17.84 -4.01
CA ASP A 255 10.89 -16.60 -3.72
C ASP A 255 9.40 -16.83 -3.47
N GLN A 256 8.76 -17.72 -4.23
CA GLN A 256 7.35 -18.08 -4.01
C GLN A 256 7.17 -18.84 -2.70
N VAL A 257 8.09 -19.74 -2.35
CA VAL A 257 8.07 -20.45 -1.05
C VAL A 257 8.25 -19.46 0.11
N VAL A 258 9.17 -18.50 -0.03
CA VAL A 258 9.38 -17.42 0.95
C VAL A 258 8.13 -16.56 1.09
N ALA A 259 7.49 -16.18 -0.02
CA ALA A 259 6.26 -15.40 0.00
C ALA A 259 5.13 -16.11 0.76
N ILE A 260 4.93 -17.41 0.54
CA ILE A 260 3.92 -18.20 1.28
C ILE A 260 4.27 -18.30 2.77
N ALA A 261 5.56 -18.44 3.09
CA ALA A 261 6.04 -18.66 4.45
C ALA A 261 6.08 -17.39 5.31
N SER A 262 6.17 -16.20 4.71
CA SER A 262 6.38 -14.91 5.38
C SER A 262 5.09 -14.28 5.91
N HIS A 263 4.23 -15.09 6.50
CA HIS A 263 2.97 -14.68 7.11
C HIS A 263 2.66 -15.50 8.36
N ASP A 264 1.78 -14.98 9.22
CA ASP A 264 1.24 -15.73 10.35
C ASP A 264 0.62 -17.05 9.90
N GLY A 265 1.15 -18.15 10.44
CA GLY A 265 0.75 -19.49 10.04
C GLY A 265 1.42 -20.01 8.76
N GLY A 266 2.55 -19.44 8.32
CA GLY A 266 3.29 -19.85 7.11
C GLY A 266 3.56 -21.36 7.02
N LYS A 267 3.86 -22.04 8.14
CA LYS A 267 3.93 -23.52 8.21
C LYS A 267 2.67 -24.19 7.64
N GLN A 268 1.51 -23.74 8.11
CA GLN A 268 0.22 -24.30 7.73
C GLN A 268 -0.08 -24.03 6.26
N ALA A 269 0.28 -22.84 5.76
CA ALA A 269 0.13 -22.50 4.35
C ALA A 269 1.00 -23.39 3.46
N LEU A 270 2.29 -23.55 3.77
CA LEU A 270 3.22 -24.41 3.02
C LEU A 270 2.77 -25.88 2.96
N GLU A 271 2.40 -26.47 4.10
CA GLU A 271 1.89 -27.85 4.16
C GLU A 271 0.60 -28.01 3.33
N THR A 272 -0.22 -26.95 3.26
CA THR A 272 -1.45 -26.96 2.48
C THR A 272 -1.19 -26.78 0.99
N VAL A 273 -0.22 -25.94 0.60
CA VAL A 273 0.21 -25.78 -0.79
C VAL A 273 0.75 -27.11 -1.32
N GLN A 274 1.64 -27.78 -0.58
CA GLN A 274 2.15 -29.10 -0.96
C GLN A 274 1.00 -30.10 -1.20
N ARG A 275 -0.02 -30.08 -0.34
CA ARG A 275 -1.15 -31.01 -0.42
C ARG A 275 -2.14 -30.67 -1.54
N LEU A 276 -2.45 -29.38 -1.74
CA LEU A 276 -3.58 -28.94 -2.56
C LEU A 276 -3.18 -28.35 -3.92
N LEU A 277 -1.93 -27.94 -4.13
CA LEU A 277 -1.51 -27.39 -5.42
C LEU A 277 -1.81 -28.35 -6.58
N PRO A 278 -1.48 -29.65 -6.53
CA PRO A 278 -1.79 -30.56 -7.63
C PRO A 278 -3.29 -30.65 -7.92
N VAL A 279 -4.12 -30.72 -6.86
CA VAL A 279 -5.58 -30.83 -6.96
C VAL A 279 -6.20 -29.56 -7.52
N LEU A 280 -5.76 -28.38 -7.07
CA LEU A 280 -6.25 -27.10 -7.56
C LEU A 280 -5.86 -26.84 -9.02
N CYS A 281 -4.67 -27.28 -9.43
CA CYS A 281 -4.24 -27.17 -10.81
C CYS A 281 -4.99 -28.15 -11.74
N GLN A 282 -5.08 -29.42 -11.36
CA GLN A 282 -5.65 -30.47 -12.21
C GLN A 282 -7.18 -30.36 -12.30
N ASP A 283 -7.87 -30.19 -11.17
CA ASP A 283 -9.33 -30.28 -11.12
C ASP A 283 -10.00 -28.91 -11.36
N HIS A 284 -9.31 -27.81 -11.03
CA HIS A 284 -9.89 -26.46 -11.05
C HIS A 284 -9.21 -25.50 -12.04
N GLY A 285 -8.17 -25.97 -12.76
CA GLY A 285 -7.49 -25.19 -13.78
C GLY A 285 -6.73 -23.97 -13.26
N LEU A 286 -6.46 -23.90 -11.95
CA LEU A 286 -5.67 -22.81 -11.38
C LEU A 286 -4.20 -22.98 -11.73
N THR A 287 -3.50 -21.87 -11.88
CA THR A 287 -2.04 -21.87 -12.07
C THR A 287 -1.31 -21.94 -10.73
N PRO A 288 -0.06 -22.45 -10.68
CA PRO A 288 0.76 -22.37 -9.47
C PRO A 288 0.87 -20.94 -8.93
N ALA A 289 0.99 -19.94 -9.81
CA ALA A 289 1.03 -18.53 -9.42
C ALA A 289 -0.25 -18.07 -8.70
N GLN A 290 -1.43 -18.52 -9.14
CA GLN A 290 -2.70 -18.21 -8.46
C GLN A 290 -2.79 -18.92 -7.10
N VAL A 291 -2.33 -20.17 -7.00
CA VAL A 291 -2.26 -20.89 -5.72
C VAL A 291 -1.33 -20.19 -4.74
N VAL A 292 -0.16 -19.74 -5.21
CA VAL A 292 0.80 -18.94 -4.42
C VAL A 292 0.15 -17.64 -3.96
N ALA A 293 -0.55 -16.92 -4.83
CA ALA A 293 -1.23 -15.67 -4.48
C ALA A 293 -2.28 -15.88 -3.37
N ILE A 294 -3.09 -16.94 -3.44
CA ILE A 294 -4.06 -17.28 -2.39
C ILE A 294 -3.37 -17.62 -1.06
N ALA A 295 -2.23 -18.30 -1.13
CA ALA A 295 -1.52 -18.81 0.04
C ALA A 295 -0.66 -17.77 0.77
N SER A 296 -0.26 -16.70 0.09
CA SER A 296 0.69 -15.68 0.59
C SER A 296 -0.01 -14.60 1.42
N HIS A 297 -0.80 -15.03 2.41
CA HIS A 297 -1.57 -14.17 3.32
C HIS A 297 -1.78 -14.84 4.68
N GLY A 298 -2.10 -14.04 5.71
CA GLY A 298 -2.53 -14.53 7.01
C GLY A 298 -3.75 -15.46 6.88
N GLY A 299 -3.57 -16.73 7.25
CA GLY A 299 -4.61 -17.75 7.09
C GLY A 299 -4.68 -18.39 5.68
N GLY A 300 -3.62 -18.32 4.87
CA GLY A 300 -3.57 -18.91 3.53
C GLY A 300 -4.03 -20.37 3.43
N LYS A 301 -3.75 -21.22 4.43
CA LYS A 301 -4.34 -22.58 4.53
C LYS A 301 -5.87 -22.58 4.42
N GLN A 302 -6.50 -21.71 5.20
CA GLN A 302 -7.96 -21.62 5.25
C GLN A 302 -8.52 -21.12 3.92
N ALA A 303 -7.84 -20.18 3.27
CA ALA A 303 -8.21 -19.67 1.96
C ALA A 303 -8.14 -20.79 0.91
N LEU A 304 -7.03 -21.53 0.83
CA LEU A 304 -6.85 -22.65 -0.11
C LEU A 304 -7.91 -23.75 0.05
N GLU A 305 -8.15 -24.22 1.29
CA GLU A 305 -9.18 -25.22 1.58
C GLU A 305 -10.58 -24.73 1.17
N THR A 306 -10.83 -23.43 1.32
CA THR A 306 -12.12 -22.83 0.95
C THR A 306 -12.25 -22.66 -0.57
N VAL A 307 -11.19 -22.29 -1.28
CA VAL A 307 -11.16 -22.22 -2.74
C VAL A 307 -11.44 -23.60 -3.34
N GLN A 308 -10.75 -24.64 -2.87
CA GLN A 308 -11.00 -26.01 -3.33
C GLN A 308 -12.48 -26.40 -3.17
N ARG A 309 -13.10 -26.04 -2.04
CA ARG A 309 -14.49 -26.39 -1.74
C ARG A 309 -15.51 -25.53 -2.51
N LEU A 310 -15.28 -24.23 -2.64
CA LEU A 310 -16.28 -23.27 -3.11
C LEU A 310 -16.10 -22.81 -4.56
N LEU A 311 -14.93 -22.97 -5.18
CA LEU A 311 -14.72 -22.55 -6.57
C LEU A 311 -15.75 -23.18 -7.52
N PRO A 312 -16.04 -24.50 -7.48
CA PRO A 312 -17.05 -25.08 -8.38
C PRO A 312 -18.43 -24.46 -8.18
N VAL A 313 -18.83 -24.23 -6.92
CA VAL A 313 -20.14 -23.66 -6.58
C VAL A 313 -20.24 -22.20 -7.02
N LEU A 314 -19.21 -21.40 -6.78
CA LEU A 314 -19.16 -20.00 -7.16
C LEU A 314 -19.17 -19.81 -8.69
N CYS A 315 -18.47 -20.66 -9.42
CA CYS A 315 -18.46 -20.61 -10.87
C CYS A 315 -19.81 -21.06 -11.47
N GLN A 316 -20.34 -22.19 -11.02
CA GLN A 316 -21.55 -22.79 -11.62
C GLN A 316 -22.83 -22.06 -11.21
N ALA A 317 -23.00 -21.74 -9.92
CA ALA A 317 -24.25 -21.19 -9.40
C ALA A 317 -24.30 -19.65 -9.46
N HIS A 318 -23.14 -18.98 -9.42
CA HIS A 318 -23.05 -17.52 -9.34
C HIS A 318 -22.35 -16.88 -10.55
N GLY A 319 -21.87 -17.68 -11.52
CA GLY A 319 -21.28 -17.19 -12.76
C GLY A 319 -19.96 -16.44 -12.57
N LEU A 320 -19.28 -16.63 -11.43
CA LEU A 320 -17.96 -16.06 -11.20
C LEU A 320 -16.90 -16.79 -12.01
N THR A 321 -15.86 -16.07 -12.40
CA THR A 321 -14.68 -16.67 -13.03
C THR A 321 -13.69 -17.17 -11.99
N PRO A 322 -12.83 -18.16 -12.31
CA PRO A 322 -11.72 -18.56 -11.44
C PRO A 322 -10.86 -17.38 -10.99
N ASP A 323 -10.57 -16.43 -11.89
CA ASP A 323 -9.80 -15.22 -11.58
C ASP A 323 -10.49 -14.34 -10.52
N GLN A 324 -11.81 -14.21 -10.57
CA GLN A 324 -12.57 -13.48 -9.55
C GLN A 324 -12.54 -14.20 -8.21
N VAL A 325 -12.65 -15.53 -8.20
CA VAL A 325 -12.54 -16.33 -6.97
C VAL A 325 -11.13 -16.19 -6.35
N VAL A 326 -10.09 -16.25 -7.18
CA VAL A 326 -8.69 -16.01 -6.76
C VAL A 326 -8.53 -14.61 -6.19
N ALA A 327 -9.08 -13.57 -6.85
CA ALA A 327 -9.02 -12.20 -6.37
C ALA A 327 -9.73 -12.01 -5.02
N ILE A 328 -10.84 -12.70 -4.76
CA ILE A 328 -11.51 -12.65 -3.44
C ILE A 328 -10.67 -13.36 -2.37
N ALA A 329 -10.01 -14.45 -2.74
CA ALA A 329 -9.28 -15.31 -1.82
C ALA A 329 -7.87 -14.80 -1.45
N SER A 330 -7.26 -13.97 -2.30
CA SER A 330 -5.87 -13.50 -2.17
C SER A 330 -5.75 -12.27 -1.26
N HIS A 331 -6.32 -12.38 -0.05
CA HIS A 331 -6.24 -11.38 1.02
C HIS A 331 -6.38 -12.05 2.39
N ASP A 332 -5.92 -11.35 3.44
CA ASP A 332 -6.16 -11.79 4.82
C ASP A 332 -7.66 -11.99 5.07
N GLY A 333 -8.02 -13.19 5.52
CA GLY A 333 -9.42 -13.58 5.71
C GLY A 333 -10.15 -13.99 4.42
N GLY A 334 -9.44 -14.34 3.34
CA GLY A 334 -10.04 -14.78 2.06
C GLY A 334 -11.11 -15.88 2.19
N LYS A 335 -10.95 -16.85 3.12
CA LYS A 335 -12.00 -17.82 3.47
C LYS A 335 -13.32 -17.14 3.82
N GLN A 336 -13.25 -16.16 4.73
CA GLN A 336 -14.42 -15.45 5.22
C GLN A 336 -15.10 -14.64 4.10
N ALA A 337 -14.29 -14.04 3.23
CA ALA A 337 -14.80 -13.31 2.06
C ALA A 337 -15.53 -14.27 1.10
N LEU A 338 -14.94 -15.41 0.74
CA LEU A 338 -15.56 -16.41 -0.14
C LEU A 338 -16.89 -16.95 0.40
N GLU A 339 -16.93 -17.37 1.68
CA GLU A 339 -18.16 -17.85 2.33
C GLU A 339 -19.25 -16.77 2.34
N THR A 340 -18.84 -15.49 2.49
CA THR A 340 -19.77 -14.37 2.50
C THR A 340 -20.27 -14.03 1.09
N VAL A 341 -19.42 -14.09 0.07
CA VAL A 341 -19.81 -13.92 -1.34
C VAL A 341 -20.83 -14.97 -1.73
N GLN A 342 -20.57 -16.25 -1.43
CA GLN A 342 -21.53 -17.33 -1.69
C GLN A 342 -22.91 -17.03 -1.06
N ARG A 343 -22.93 -16.54 0.18
CA ARG A 343 -24.15 -16.27 0.93
C ARG A 343 -24.88 -15.00 0.46
N LEU A 344 -24.15 -13.91 0.19
CA LEU A 344 -24.72 -12.57 0.01
C LEU A 344 -24.79 -12.09 -1.43
N LEU A 345 -24.03 -12.67 -2.37
CA LEU A 345 -24.07 -12.25 -3.78
C LEU A 345 -25.50 -12.30 -4.34
N PRO A 346 -26.30 -13.37 -4.15
CA PRO A 346 -27.68 -13.38 -4.67
C PRO A 346 -28.54 -12.26 -4.07
N VAL A 347 -28.42 -12.01 -2.76
CA VAL A 347 -29.20 -11.01 -2.04
C VAL A 347 -28.83 -9.59 -2.48
N LEU A 348 -27.54 -9.30 -2.63
CA LEU A 348 -27.05 -8.00 -3.07
C LEU A 348 -27.42 -7.71 -4.52
N CYS A 349 -27.35 -8.70 -5.41
CA CYS A 349 -27.76 -8.53 -6.80
C CYS A 349 -29.28 -8.35 -6.93
N GLN A 350 -30.08 -9.19 -6.27
CA GLN A 350 -31.53 -9.19 -6.46
C GLN A 350 -32.22 -8.04 -5.73
N ALA A 351 -31.86 -7.77 -4.47
CA ALA A 351 -32.55 -6.77 -3.66
C ALA A 351 -31.95 -5.36 -3.78
N HIS A 352 -30.66 -5.25 -4.12
CA HIS A 352 -29.95 -3.96 -4.13
C HIS A 352 -29.43 -3.57 -5.52
N GLY A 353 -29.65 -4.39 -6.54
CA GLY A 353 -29.29 -4.09 -7.93
C GLY A 353 -27.79 -4.03 -8.20
N LEU A 354 -26.95 -4.54 -7.30
CA LEU A 354 -25.51 -4.60 -7.52
C LEU A 354 -25.16 -5.64 -8.57
N THR A 355 -24.11 -5.38 -9.34
CA THR A 355 -23.57 -6.36 -10.29
C THR A 355 -22.62 -7.34 -9.58
N PRO A 356 -22.45 -8.57 -10.11
CA PRO A 356 -21.45 -9.50 -9.58
C PRO A 356 -20.04 -8.88 -9.50
N ASN A 357 -19.66 -8.06 -10.49
CA ASN A 357 -18.37 -7.37 -10.51
C ASN A 357 -18.22 -6.37 -9.35
N GLN A 358 -19.29 -5.67 -8.97
CA GLN A 358 -19.26 -4.78 -7.80
C GLN A 358 -19.13 -5.58 -6.50
N VAL A 359 -19.85 -6.71 -6.38
CA VAL A 359 -19.73 -7.60 -5.21
C VAL A 359 -18.29 -8.16 -5.10
N VAL A 360 -17.71 -8.60 -6.22
CA VAL A 360 -16.31 -9.05 -6.27
C VAL A 360 -15.37 -7.92 -5.85
N ALA A 361 -15.52 -6.70 -6.39
CA ALA A 361 -14.67 -5.57 -6.03
C ALA A 361 -14.76 -5.18 -4.54
N ILE A 362 -15.91 -5.38 -3.89
CA ILE A 362 -16.06 -5.16 -2.44
C ILE A 362 -15.34 -6.28 -1.66
N ALA A 363 -15.43 -7.51 -2.15
CA ALA A 363 -14.92 -8.70 -1.48
C ALA A 363 -13.40 -8.90 -1.63
N SER A 364 -12.81 -8.43 -2.73
CA SER A 364 -11.37 -8.53 -3.05
C SER A 364 -10.50 -7.53 -2.30
N ASN A 365 -10.69 -7.46 -0.98
CA ASN A 365 -9.91 -6.62 -0.07
C ASN A 365 -9.87 -7.25 1.32
N ILE A 366 -8.90 -6.84 2.14
CA ILE A 366 -8.83 -7.22 3.55
C ILE A 366 -10.14 -6.84 4.24
N GLY A 367 -10.76 -7.81 4.92
CA GLY A 367 -12.05 -7.59 5.58
C GLY A 367 -13.27 -7.56 4.63
N GLY A 368 -13.15 -8.11 3.41
CA GLY A 368 -14.24 -8.16 2.42
C GLY A 368 -15.57 -8.71 2.96
N LYS A 369 -15.54 -9.70 3.87
CA LYS A 369 -16.74 -10.16 4.60
C LYS A 369 -17.47 -9.01 5.31
N GLN A 370 -16.72 -8.23 6.10
CA GLN A 370 -17.28 -7.14 6.88
C GLN A 370 -17.83 -6.04 5.97
N ALA A 371 -17.14 -5.76 4.87
CA ALA A 371 -17.59 -4.80 3.88
C ALA A 371 -18.93 -5.24 3.25
N LEU A 372 -19.05 -6.49 2.80
CA LEU A 372 -20.29 -7.03 2.21
C LEU A 372 -21.47 -7.02 3.19
N GLU A 373 -21.28 -7.49 4.42
CA GLU A 373 -22.33 -7.47 5.46
C GLU A 373 -22.78 -6.03 5.76
N THR A 374 -21.85 -5.07 5.72
CA THR A 374 -22.15 -3.66 5.95
C THR A 374 -22.86 -3.03 4.76
N VAL A 375 -22.48 -3.35 3.52
CA VAL A 375 -23.17 -2.89 2.31
C VAL A 375 -24.62 -3.39 2.32
N GLN A 376 -24.85 -4.67 2.61
CA GLN A 376 -26.21 -5.21 2.72
C GLN A 376 -27.06 -4.42 3.74
N ARG A 377 -26.47 -4.04 4.87
CA ARG A 377 -27.18 -3.33 5.95
C ARG A 377 -27.38 -1.84 5.65
N LEU A 378 -26.36 -1.16 5.11
CA LEU A 378 -26.31 0.31 5.05
C LEU A 378 -26.60 0.89 3.67
N LEU A 379 -26.52 0.12 2.57
CA LEU A 379 -26.82 0.63 1.23
C LEU A 379 -28.23 1.26 1.17
N PRO A 380 -29.31 0.64 1.69
CA PRO A 380 -30.63 1.26 1.65
C PRO A 380 -30.67 2.62 2.36
N VAL A 381 -30.09 2.71 3.56
CA VAL A 381 -30.07 3.92 4.40
C VAL A 381 -29.24 5.04 3.75
N LEU A 382 -28.09 4.69 3.19
CA LEU A 382 -27.20 5.66 2.52
C LEU A 382 -27.82 6.19 1.22
N CYS A 383 -28.53 5.35 0.47
CA CYS A 383 -29.19 5.79 -0.75
C CYS A 383 -30.46 6.61 -0.47
N GLN A 384 -31.30 6.17 0.46
CA GLN A 384 -32.60 6.79 0.74
C GLN A 384 -32.46 8.08 1.55
N ASP A 385 -31.69 8.05 2.64
CA ASP A 385 -31.64 9.17 3.58
C ASP A 385 -30.53 10.17 3.26
N HIS A 386 -29.46 9.71 2.59
CA HIS A 386 -28.26 10.52 2.32
C HIS A 386 -28.03 10.81 0.83
N GLY A 387 -28.88 10.28 -0.05
CA GLY A 387 -28.86 10.55 -1.49
C GLY A 387 -27.62 10.03 -2.23
N LEU A 388 -26.87 9.09 -1.63
CA LEU A 388 -25.74 8.47 -2.30
C LEU A 388 -26.20 7.48 -3.37
N THR A 389 -25.41 7.32 -4.42
CA THR A 389 -25.67 6.29 -5.43
C THR A 389 -25.08 4.94 -5.01
N PRO A 390 -25.62 3.81 -5.50
CA PRO A 390 -25.01 2.50 -5.28
C PRO A 390 -23.54 2.46 -5.69
N ASP A 391 -23.16 3.13 -6.79
CA ASP A 391 -21.78 3.19 -7.26
C ASP A 391 -20.86 3.93 -6.27
N GLN A 392 -21.34 5.01 -5.63
CA GLN A 392 -20.59 5.71 -4.58
C GLN A 392 -20.43 4.82 -3.33
N VAL A 393 -21.48 4.11 -2.93
CA VAL A 393 -21.42 3.16 -1.80
C VAL A 393 -20.43 2.02 -2.09
N VAL A 394 -20.42 1.49 -3.33
CA VAL A 394 -19.44 0.49 -3.78
C VAL A 394 -18.02 1.04 -3.74
N ALA A 395 -17.77 2.26 -4.23
CA ALA A 395 -16.44 2.86 -4.20
C ALA A 395 -15.89 3.02 -2.77
N ILE A 396 -16.75 3.44 -1.83
CA ILE A 396 -16.41 3.52 -0.40
C ILE A 396 -16.12 2.14 0.16
N ALA A 397 -16.98 1.16 -0.12
CA ALA A 397 -16.84 -0.20 0.41
C ALA A 397 -15.60 -0.93 -0.10
N SER A 398 -15.27 -0.78 -1.38
CA SER A 398 -14.12 -1.42 -2.03
C SER A 398 -12.76 -0.92 -1.55
N ASN A 399 -12.66 0.30 -1.01
CA ASN A 399 -11.36 0.86 -0.62
C ASN A 399 -11.29 1.26 0.86
N GLY A 400 -12.39 1.77 1.41
CA GLY A 400 -12.51 2.19 2.82
C GLY A 400 -13.16 1.14 3.73
N GLY A 401 -13.87 0.16 3.16
CA GLY A 401 -14.46 -0.97 3.88
C GLY A 401 -15.61 -0.60 4.82
N LYS A 402 -15.95 -1.54 5.73
CA LYS A 402 -17.01 -1.38 6.75
C LYS A 402 -16.88 -0.08 7.54
N GLN A 403 -15.67 0.22 8.00
CA GLN A 403 -15.41 1.36 8.88
C GLN A 403 -15.72 2.68 8.17
N ALA A 404 -15.37 2.79 6.89
CA ALA A 404 -15.69 3.98 6.11
C ALA A 404 -17.21 4.13 5.92
N LEU A 405 -17.95 3.07 5.58
CA LEU A 405 -19.40 3.11 5.42
C LEU A 405 -20.13 3.56 6.70
N GLU A 406 -19.80 2.96 7.85
CA GLU A 406 -20.39 3.33 9.15
C GLU A 406 -20.07 4.80 9.51
N THR A 407 -18.87 5.26 9.15
CA THR A 407 -18.45 6.64 9.40
C THR A 407 -19.13 7.63 8.46
N VAL A 408 -19.31 7.28 7.18
CA VAL A 408 -20.07 8.09 6.21
C VAL A 408 -21.51 8.26 6.67
N GLN A 409 -22.18 7.17 7.08
CA GLN A 409 -23.55 7.26 7.60
C GLN A 409 -23.65 8.25 8.77
N ARG A 410 -22.67 8.23 9.69
CA ARG A 410 -22.67 9.10 10.87
C ARG A 410 -22.27 10.55 10.56
N LEU A 411 -21.25 10.76 9.72
CA LEU A 411 -20.60 12.06 9.56
C LEU A 411 -20.99 12.82 8.30
N LEU A 412 -21.58 12.18 7.28
CA LEU A 412 -21.99 12.89 6.07
C LEU A 412 -22.93 14.07 6.37
N PRO A 413 -23.99 13.94 7.20
CA PRO A 413 -24.86 15.09 7.51
C PRO A 413 -24.09 16.23 8.19
N VAL A 414 -23.19 15.89 9.12
CA VAL A 414 -22.41 16.88 9.88
C VAL A 414 -21.42 17.61 8.99
N LEU A 415 -20.72 16.90 8.11
CA LEU A 415 -19.74 17.49 7.20
C LEU A 415 -20.42 18.35 6.12
N CYS A 416 -21.57 17.92 5.59
CA CYS A 416 -22.29 18.70 4.60
C CYS A 416 -22.93 19.95 5.21
N GLN A 417 -23.60 19.83 6.36
CA GLN A 417 -24.36 20.95 6.95
C GLN A 417 -23.46 21.95 7.68
N ALA A 418 -22.51 21.47 8.50
CA ALA A 418 -21.70 22.37 9.32
C ALA A 418 -20.42 22.85 8.61
N HIS A 419 -19.91 22.09 7.63
CA HIS A 419 -18.62 22.38 6.98
C HIS A 419 -18.75 22.65 5.47
N GLY A 420 -19.97 22.59 4.92
CA GLY A 420 -20.25 22.94 3.52
C GLY A 420 -19.65 21.99 2.48
N LEU A 421 -19.23 20.79 2.88
CA LEU A 421 -18.71 19.80 1.95
C LEU A 421 -19.84 19.18 1.11
N THR A 422 -19.52 18.79 -0.12
CA THR A 422 -20.47 18.05 -0.96
C THR A 422 -20.44 16.55 -0.67
N PRO A 423 -21.53 15.80 -0.94
CA PRO A 423 -21.50 14.35 -0.87
C PRO A 423 -20.36 13.73 -1.69
N ASP A 424 -20.06 14.27 -2.89
CA ASP A 424 -18.95 13.79 -3.72
C ASP A 424 -17.58 13.97 -3.05
N GLN A 425 -17.38 15.08 -2.32
CA GLN A 425 -16.14 15.30 -1.56
C GLN A 425 -16.02 14.31 -0.39
N VAL A 426 -17.12 14.06 0.34
CA VAL A 426 -17.16 13.07 1.42
C VAL A 426 -16.86 11.67 0.86
N VAL A 427 -17.45 11.31 -0.27
CA VAL A 427 -17.21 10.04 -0.97
C VAL A 427 -15.75 9.93 -1.39
N ALA A 428 -15.13 10.97 -1.95
CA ALA A 428 -13.73 10.96 -2.34
C ALA A 428 -12.80 10.71 -1.15
N ILE A 429 -13.06 11.35 0.00
CA ILE A 429 -12.30 11.14 1.24
C ILE A 429 -12.47 9.68 1.73
N ALA A 430 -13.69 9.18 1.71
CA ALA A 430 -14.05 7.87 2.24
C ALA A 430 -13.60 6.69 1.35
N SER A 431 -13.41 6.91 0.05
CA SER A 431 -13.07 5.87 -0.95
C SER A 431 -11.58 5.52 -0.99
N ASN A 432 -10.90 5.62 0.15
CA ASN A 432 -9.49 5.31 0.31
C ASN A 432 -9.29 4.42 1.54
N SER A 433 -8.22 3.63 1.56
CA SER A 433 -7.83 2.88 2.75
C SER A 433 -7.62 3.82 3.94
N GLY A 434 -8.31 3.55 5.05
CA GLY A 434 -8.34 4.46 6.20
C GLY A 434 -9.35 5.62 6.08
N GLY A 435 -10.31 5.57 5.15
CA GLY A 435 -11.31 6.61 4.92
C GLY A 435 -12.07 7.07 6.18
N LYS A 436 -12.38 6.15 7.12
CA LYS A 436 -12.90 6.51 8.47
C LYS A 436 -12.02 7.54 9.17
N GLN A 437 -10.73 7.23 9.25
CA GLN A 437 -9.75 8.05 9.95
C GLN A 437 -9.62 9.41 9.28
N ALA A 438 -9.64 9.45 7.95
CA ALA A 438 -9.62 10.70 7.18
C ALA A 438 -10.87 11.55 7.47
N LEU A 439 -12.08 10.97 7.42
CA LEU A 439 -13.32 11.69 7.71
C LEU A 439 -13.38 12.27 9.14
N GLU A 440 -13.05 11.47 10.15
CA GLU A 440 -13.00 11.93 11.56
C GLU A 440 -11.97 13.06 11.74
N THR A 441 -10.85 12.98 11.01
CA THR A 441 -9.80 14.01 11.05
C THR A 441 -10.23 15.28 10.31
N VAL A 442 -10.92 15.17 9.17
CA VAL A 442 -11.50 16.31 8.46
C VAL A 442 -12.51 17.02 9.34
N GLN A 443 -13.42 16.30 10.00
CA GLN A 443 -14.38 16.90 10.92
C GLN A 443 -13.68 17.71 12.02
N ARG A 444 -12.57 17.20 12.57
CA ARG A 444 -11.83 17.84 13.64
C ARG A 444 -10.96 19.03 13.16
N LEU A 445 -10.28 18.88 12.02
CA LEU A 445 -9.22 19.79 11.60
C LEU A 445 -9.63 20.77 10.49
N LEU A 446 -10.73 20.55 9.77
CA LEU A 446 -11.17 21.47 8.71
C LEU A 446 -11.35 22.90 9.25
N PRO A 447 -12.04 23.15 10.39
CA PRO A 447 -12.18 24.50 10.90
C PRO A 447 -10.83 25.16 11.20
N VAL A 448 -9.92 24.43 11.86
CA VAL A 448 -8.58 24.92 12.25
C VAL A 448 -7.70 25.23 11.04
N LEU A 449 -7.70 24.35 10.03
CA LEU A 449 -6.91 24.55 8.82
C LEU A 449 -7.46 25.69 7.95
N CYS A 450 -8.77 25.86 7.90
CA CYS A 450 -9.37 26.95 7.13
C CYS A 450 -9.24 28.31 7.84
N GLN A 451 -9.49 28.37 9.15
CA GLN A 451 -9.51 29.63 9.91
C GLN A 451 -8.11 30.11 10.26
N ASP A 452 -7.25 29.22 10.76
CA ASP A 452 -5.94 29.61 11.29
C ASP A 452 -4.84 29.60 10.22
N HIS A 453 -5.00 28.76 9.18
CA HIS A 453 -3.98 28.55 8.16
C HIS A 453 -4.42 28.99 6.75
N GLY A 454 -5.64 29.51 6.60
CA GLY A 454 -6.15 30.09 5.35
C GLY A 454 -6.36 29.09 4.22
N LEU A 455 -6.38 27.78 4.50
CA LEU A 455 -6.64 26.77 3.48
C LEU A 455 -8.12 26.79 3.08
N THR A 456 -8.39 26.48 1.82
CA THR A 456 -9.76 26.30 1.33
C THR A 456 -10.26 24.89 1.64
N PRO A 457 -11.58 24.68 1.79
CA PRO A 457 -12.15 23.34 1.94
C PRO A 457 -11.71 22.37 0.82
N ASN A 458 -11.56 22.86 -0.41
CA ASN A 458 -11.09 22.06 -1.54
C ASN A 458 -9.66 21.56 -1.37
N GLN A 459 -8.76 22.38 -0.82
CA GLN A 459 -7.39 21.98 -0.50
C GLN A 459 -7.37 20.93 0.61
N VAL A 460 -8.17 21.11 1.67
CA VAL A 460 -8.31 20.12 2.75
C VAL A 460 -8.83 18.79 2.20
N VAL A 461 -9.84 18.82 1.34
CA VAL A 461 -10.38 17.62 0.66
C VAL A 461 -9.32 16.96 -0.22
N ALA A 462 -8.53 17.71 -0.98
CA ALA A 462 -7.47 17.16 -1.82
C ALA A 462 -6.40 16.43 -0.98
N ILE A 463 -6.01 16.98 0.18
CA ILE A 463 -5.10 16.31 1.12
C ILE A 463 -5.74 15.04 1.69
N ALA A 464 -7.00 15.12 2.10
CA ALA A 464 -7.72 14.04 2.75
C ALA A 464 -8.08 12.87 1.82
N SER A 465 -8.21 13.11 0.50
CA SER A 465 -8.67 12.13 -0.50
C SER A 465 -7.57 11.18 -0.99
N ASN A 466 -6.61 10.86 -0.13
CA ASN A 466 -5.48 9.97 -0.41
C ASN A 466 -5.34 8.92 0.70
N ILE A 467 -4.68 7.80 0.40
CA ILE A 467 -4.30 6.81 1.42
C ILE A 467 -3.43 7.50 2.47
N GLY A 468 -3.84 7.39 3.74
CA GLY A 468 -3.18 8.09 4.84
C GLY A 468 -3.58 9.57 5.00
N GLY A 469 -4.71 10.01 4.43
CA GLY A 469 -5.19 11.40 4.50
C GLY A 469 -5.23 11.99 5.93
N LYS A 470 -5.60 11.20 6.95
CA LYS A 470 -5.48 11.61 8.38
C LYS A 470 -4.07 12.10 8.72
N GLN A 471 -3.07 11.29 8.38
CA GLN A 471 -1.68 11.56 8.71
C GLN A 471 -1.19 12.80 7.98
N ALA A 472 -1.59 12.97 6.72
CA ALA A 472 -1.25 14.16 5.94
C ALA A 472 -1.87 15.43 6.57
N LEU A 473 -3.15 15.41 6.93
CA LEU A 473 -3.83 16.55 7.57
C LEU A 473 -3.19 16.96 8.91
N GLU A 474 -2.94 15.98 9.80
CA GLU A 474 -2.28 16.23 11.09
C GLU A 474 -0.87 16.81 10.90
N THR A 475 -0.17 16.37 9.87
CA THR A 475 1.18 16.86 9.55
C THR A 475 1.14 18.26 8.94
N VAL A 476 0.17 18.56 8.07
CA VAL A 476 -0.04 19.91 7.53
C VAL A 476 -0.34 20.89 8.65
N GLN A 477 -1.24 20.55 9.57
CA GLN A 477 -1.52 21.40 10.74
C GLN A 477 -0.24 21.71 11.53
N ARG A 478 0.63 20.72 11.72
CA ARG A 478 1.87 20.86 12.50
C ARG A 478 2.98 21.61 11.75
N LEU A 479 3.16 21.33 10.46
CA LEU A 479 4.35 21.75 9.70
C LEU A 479 4.10 22.92 8.76
N LEU A 480 2.85 23.25 8.39
CA LEU A 480 2.59 24.39 7.50
C LEU A 480 3.17 25.70 8.06
N PRO A 481 2.97 26.07 9.34
CA PRO A 481 3.55 27.32 9.87
C PRO A 481 5.09 27.32 9.77
N VAL A 482 5.72 26.21 10.13
CA VAL A 482 7.19 26.06 10.13
C VAL A 482 7.75 26.13 8.71
N LEU A 483 7.16 25.40 7.76
CA LEU A 483 7.60 25.38 6.36
C LEU A 483 7.41 26.73 5.67
N CYS A 484 6.34 27.46 5.99
CA CYS A 484 6.11 28.78 5.42
C CYS A 484 7.04 29.84 6.03
N GLN A 485 7.23 29.84 7.35
CA GLN A 485 8.01 30.86 8.06
C GLN A 485 9.52 30.65 7.92
N ASP A 486 10.00 29.42 8.09
CA ASP A 486 11.43 29.12 8.17
C ASP A 486 12.03 28.75 6.81
N HIS A 487 11.20 28.23 5.89
CA HIS A 487 11.66 27.72 4.60
C HIS A 487 11.04 28.44 3.39
N GLY A 488 10.13 29.40 3.61
CA GLY A 488 9.57 30.24 2.55
C GLY A 488 8.62 29.52 1.58
N LEU A 489 8.10 28.34 1.95
CA LEU A 489 7.11 27.66 1.13
C LEU A 489 5.78 28.43 1.14
N THR A 490 5.04 28.35 0.04
CA THR A 490 3.65 28.83 0.00
C THR A 490 2.69 27.75 0.50
N PRO A 491 1.50 28.13 1.02
CA PRO A 491 0.46 27.15 1.35
C PRO A 491 0.11 26.21 0.19
N ASP A 492 0.07 26.73 -1.04
CA ASP A 492 -0.20 25.93 -2.24
C ASP A 492 0.88 24.87 -2.51
N GLN A 493 2.15 25.21 -2.28
CA GLN A 493 3.26 24.23 -2.38
C GLN A 493 3.15 23.16 -1.29
N VAL A 494 2.82 23.53 -0.05
CA VAL A 494 2.59 22.57 1.04
C VAL A 494 1.42 21.64 0.70
N VAL A 495 0.32 22.18 0.16
CA VAL A 495 -0.83 21.38 -0.30
C VAL A 495 -0.41 20.42 -1.42
N ALA A 496 0.33 20.89 -2.43
CA ALA A 496 0.80 20.04 -3.52
C ALA A 496 1.62 18.84 -3.04
N ILE A 497 2.51 19.04 -2.05
CA ILE A 497 3.29 17.96 -1.43
C ILE A 497 2.38 17.01 -0.64
N ALA A 498 1.42 17.57 0.12
CA ALA A 498 0.55 16.81 1.01
C ALA A 498 -0.55 16.02 0.29
N SER A 499 -0.99 16.46 -0.90
CA SER A 499 -2.08 15.86 -1.69
C SER A 499 -1.67 14.60 -2.47
N ASN A 500 -0.74 13.81 -1.93
CA ASN A 500 -0.23 12.58 -2.51
C ASN A 500 -0.21 11.45 -1.47
N ILE A 501 -0.20 10.19 -1.94
CA ILE A 501 0.02 9.03 -1.07
C ILE A 501 1.36 9.20 -0.34
N GLY A 502 1.32 9.18 0.99
CA GLY A 502 2.50 9.42 1.83
C GLY A 502 2.84 10.90 2.05
N GLY A 503 1.90 11.83 1.86
CA GLY A 503 2.11 13.27 2.03
C GLY A 503 2.76 13.67 3.37
N LYS A 504 2.39 13.02 4.49
CA LYS A 504 3.09 13.18 5.79
C LYS A 504 4.60 12.97 5.66
N GLN A 505 4.98 11.84 5.07
CA GLN A 505 6.37 11.45 4.93
C GLN A 505 7.13 12.42 4.03
N ALA A 506 6.50 12.88 2.95
CA ALA A 506 7.07 13.88 2.06
C ALA A 506 7.31 15.22 2.81
N LEU A 507 6.31 15.74 3.54
CA LEU A 507 6.45 16.99 4.31
C LEU A 507 7.54 16.93 5.38
N GLU A 508 7.58 15.84 6.18
CA GLU A 508 8.62 15.64 7.20
C GLU A 508 10.02 15.56 6.57
N THR A 509 10.12 14.98 5.38
CA THR A 509 11.38 14.88 4.65
C THR A 509 11.79 16.21 4.03
N VAL A 510 10.84 16.99 3.51
CA VAL A 510 11.10 18.36 3.01
C VAL A 510 11.63 19.23 4.13
N GLN A 511 10.98 19.24 5.31
CA GLN A 511 11.48 19.99 6.47
C GLN A 511 12.93 19.61 6.81
N ARG A 512 13.25 18.31 6.78
CA ARG A 512 14.58 17.80 7.13
C ARG A 512 15.65 18.07 6.07
N LEU A 513 15.31 17.90 4.79
CA LEU A 513 16.27 17.85 3.69
C LEU A 513 16.34 19.12 2.86
N LEU A 514 15.32 19.99 2.88
CA LEU A 514 15.33 21.21 2.06
C LEU A 514 16.58 22.08 2.33
N PRO A 515 16.98 22.38 3.58
CA PRO A 515 18.17 23.18 3.83
C PRO A 515 19.43 22.53 3.26
N VAL A 516 19.58 21.21 3.45
CA VAL A 516 20.74 20.43 3.01
C VAL A 516 20.83 20.38 1.49
N LEU A 517 19.70 20.08 0.81
CA LEU A 517 19.66 20.00 -0.66
C LEU A 517 19.91 21.35 -1.32
N CYS A 518 19.43 22.44 -0.74
CA CYS A 518 19.67 23.78 -1.27
C CYS A 518 21.12 24.24 -1.05
N GLN A 519 21.67 24.03 0.15
CA GLN A 519 23.02 24.51 0.52
C GLN A 519 24.13 23.66 -0.07
N ASP A 520 24.02 22.33 0.03
CA ASP A 520 25.11 21.42 -0.32
C ASP A 520 25.04 20.92 -1.77
N HIS A 521 23.84 20.93 -2.36
CA HIS A 521 23.61 20.39 -3.71
C HIS A 521 23.07 21.43 -4.70
N GLY A 522 22.82 22.67 -4.28
CA GLY A 522 22.44 23.77 -5.17
C GLY A 522 21.03 23.63 -5.78
N LEU A 523 20.16 22.79 -5.20
CA LEU A 523 18.77 22.69 -5.65
C LEU A 523 18.02 23.98 -5.31
N THR A 524 17.09 24.36 -6.17
CA THR A 524 16.13 25.43 -5.86
C THR A 524 14.97 24.89 -5.03
N LEU A 525 14.29 25.78 -4.31
CA LEU A 525 13.07 25.43 -3.57
C LEU A 525 12.02 24.79 -4.49
N ASP A 526 11.81 25.34 -5.68
CA ASP A 526 10.84 24.81 -6.64
C ASP A 526 11.21 23.41 -7.14
N GLN A 527 12.50 23.11 -7.31
CA GLN A 527 12.97 21.77 -7.66
C GLN A 527 12.69 20.77 -6.53
N VAL A 528 12.94 21.14 -5.27
CA VAL A 528 12.63 20.29 -4.11
C VAL A 528 11.12 20.03 -4.01
N VAL A 529 10.30 21.07 -4.20
CA VAL A 529 8.83 20.94 -4.20
C VAL A 529 8.37 20.04 -5.34
N ALA A 530 8.92 20.18 -6.55
CA ALA A 530 8.59 19.32 -7.68
C ALA A 530 8.89 17.84 -7.39
N ILE A 531 10.06 17.53 -6.81
CA ILE A 531 10.44 16.16 -6.44
C ILE A 531 9.51 15.60 -5.36
N ALA A 532 9.11 16.43 -4.41
CA ALA A 532 8.29 16.03 -3.27
C ALA A 532 6.80 15.85 -3.61
N SER A 533 6.30 16.49 -4.68
CA SER A 533 4.87 16.58 -5.03
C SER A 533 4.31 15.36 -5.78
N HIS A 534 4.88 14.18 -5.53
CA HIS A 534 4.48 12.91 -6.15
C HIS A 534 4.41 11.79 -5.12
N GLY A 535 3.68 10.72 -5.43
CA GLY A 535 3.67 9.49 -4.63
C GLY A 535 5.08 8.97 -4.40
N GLY A 536 5.50 8.87 -3.13
CA GLY A 536 6.86 8.48 -2.77
C GLY A 536 7.90 9.62 -2.75
N GLY A 537 7.47 10.89 -2.70
CA GLY A 537 8.35 12.07 -2.67
C GLY A 537 9.47 12.01 -1.60
N LYS A 538 9.19 11.46 -0.40
CA LYS A 538 10.23 11.15 0.61
C LYS A 538 11.39 10.34 0.03
N GLN A 539 11.04 9.22 -0.61
CA GLN A 539 12.01 8.29 -1.16
C GLN A 539 12.81 8.94 -2.29
N ALA A 540 12.16 9.73 -3.12
CA ALA A 540 12.82 10.48 -4.18
C ALA A 540 13.83 11.49 -3.60
N LEU A 541 13.46 12.30 -2.61
CA LEU A 541 14.36 13.27 -1.96
C LEU A 541 15.56 12.61 -1.29
N GLU A 542 15.35 11.55 -0.51
CA GLU A 542 16.44 10.79 0.16
C GLU A 542 17.39 10.17 -0.88
N THR A 543 16.86 9.72 -2.02
CA THR A 543 17.67 9.15 -3.10
C THR A 543 18.44 10.23 -3.86
N VAL A 544 17.84 11.41 -4.08
CA VAL A 544 18.53 12.55 -4.68
C VAL A 544 19.71 12.97 -3.81
N GLN A 545 19.50 13.13 -2.50
CA GLN A 545 20.59 13.45 -1.57
C GLN A 545 21.76 12.45 -1.67
N ARG A 546 21.45 11.15 -1.78
CA ARG A 546 22.46 10.09 -1.85
C ARG A 546 23.14 9.99 -3.22
N LEU A 547 22.38 10.08 -4.31
CA LEU A 547 22.85 9.72 -5.66
C LEU A 547 23.20 10.91 -6.54
N LEU A 548 22.76 12.14 -6.22
CA LEU A 548 23.08 13.32 -7.03
C LEU A 548 24.59 13.50 -7.22
N PRO A 549 25.44 13.43 -6.17
CA PRO A 549 26.89 13.57 -6.36
C PRO A 549 27.47 12.50 -7.28
N VAL A 550 27.04 11.24 -7.11
CA VAL A 550 27.50 10.09 -7.89
C VAL A 550 27.09 10.19 -9.35
N LEU A 551 25.85 10.59 -9.62
CA LEU A 551 25.34 10.73 -11.00
C LEU A 551 25.97 11.92 -11.72
N CYS A 552 26.25 13.01 -11.02
CA CYS A 552 26.92 14.16 -11.63
C CYS A 552 28.41 13.91 -11.87
N GLN A 553 29.13 13.36 -10.88
CA GLN A 553 30.58 13.17 -10.95
C GLN A 553 30.98 12.00 -11.85
N ASP A 554 30.34 10.84 -11.68
CA ASP A 554 30.77 9.61 -12.36
C ASP A 554 30.08 9.42 -13.72
N HIS A 555 28.89 10.00 -13.91
CA HIS A 555 28.05 9.77 -15.09
C HIS A 555 27.80 11.05 -15.91
N GLY A 556 28.31 12.20 -15.47
CA GLY A 556 28.22 13.48 -16.20
C GLY A 556 26.80 14.02 -16.38
N LEU A 557 25.84 13.57 -15.56
CA LEU A 557 24.48 14.10 -15.61
C LEU A 557 24.42 15.49 -15.00
N THR A 558 23.59 16.36 -15.57
CA THR A 558 23.34 17.69 -14.98
C THR A 558 22.37 17.60 -13.81
N LEU A 559 22.40 18.61 -12.94
CA LEU A 559 21.46 18.74 -11.83
C LEU A 559 20.01 18.69 -12.34
N ASP A 560 19.68 19.42 -13.41
CA ASP A 560 18.33 19.45 -13.98
C ASP A 560 17.88 18.10 -14.52
N GLN A 561 18.81 17.30 -15.08
CA GLN A 561 18.51 15.93 -15.52
C GLN A 561 18.19 15.02 -14.34
N VAL A 562 18.96 15.11 -13.24
CA VAL A 562 18.68 14.34 -12.01
C VAL A 562 17.33 14.75 -11.42
N VAL A 563 17.01 16.05 -11.38
CA VAL A 563 15.71 16.55 -10.93
C VAL A 563 14.57 16.04 -11.82
N ALA A 564 14.71 16.07 -13.14
CA ALA A 564 13.69 15.57 -14.06
C ALA A 564 13.38 14.07 -13.85
N ILE A 565 14.42 13.26 -13.63
CA ILE A 565 14.29 11.84 -13.29
C ILE A 565 13.60 11.67 -11.93
N ALA A 566 14.03 12.43 -10.92
CA ALA A 566 13.51 12.34 -9.56
C ALA A 566 12.02 12.71 -9.49
N SER A 567 11.60 13.80 -10.14
CA SER A 567 10.22 14.28 -10.10
C SER A 567 9.23 13.31 -10.76
N ASN A 568 9.61 12.63 -11.84
CA ASN A 568 8.66 11.80 -12.61
C ASN A 568 8.89 10.29 -12.47
N GLY A 569 10.15 9.86 -12.36
CA GLY A 569 10.57 8.47 -12.23
C GLY A 569 10.86 8.03 -10.79
N GLY A 570 11.10 8.99 -9.89
CA GLY A 570 11.31 8.75 -8.46
C GLY A 570 12.59 7.99 -8.11
N LYS A 571 12.65 7.50 -6.86
CA LYS A 571 13.78 6.69 -6.34
C LYS A 571 14.20 5.57 -7.26
N GLN A 572 13.22 4.78 -7.71
CA GLN A 572 13.46 3.58 -8.49
C GLN A 572 14.14 3.91 -9.83
N ALA A 573 13.74 4.99 -10.49
CA ALA A 573 14.38 5.41 -11.73
C ALA A 573 15.83 5.87 -11.49
N LEU A 574 16.11 6.64 -10.43
CA LEU A 574 17.48 7.08 -10.10
C LEU A 574 18.43 5.89 -9.82
N GLU A 575 18.01 4.93 -9.00
CA GLU A 575 18.79 3.72 -8.70
C GLU A 575 19.04 2.89 -9.96
N THR A 576 18.03 2.76 -10.83
CA THR A 576 18.17 2.04 -12.10
C THR A 576 19.05 2.80 -13.09
N VAL A 577 19.01 4.13 -13.15
CA VAL A 577 19.91 4.94 -13.99
C VAL A 577 21.36 4.75 -13.55
N GLN A 578 21.66 4.83 -12.25
CA GLN A 578 23.00 4.56 -11.74
C GLN A 578 23.51 3.18 -12.19
N ARG A 579 22.64 2.16 -12.14
CA ARG A 579 23.00 0.79 -12.51
C ARG A 579 23.12 0.56 -14.01
N LEU A 580 22.21 1.11 -14.81
CA LEU A 580 22.05 0.77 -16.23
C LEU A 580 22.61 1.80 -17.19
N LEU A 581 22.89 3.04 -16.77
CA LEU A 581 23.46 4.05 -17.67
C LEU A 581 24.78 3.57 -18.31
N PRO A 582 25.76 3.02 -17.57
CA PRO A 582 26.99 2.54 -18.18
C PRO A 582 26.75 1.43 -19.22
N VAL A 583 25.91 0.45 -18.88
CA VAL A 583 25.56 -0.69 -19.74
C VAL A 583 24.86 -0.24 -21.02
N LEU A 584 23.84 0.63 -20.88
CA LEU A 584 23.07 1.14 -22.02
C LEU A 584 23.92 2.02 -22.95
N CYS A 585 24.88 2.78 -22.41
CA CYS A 585 25.78 3.59 -23.22
C CYS A 585 26.87 2.76 -23.91
N GLN A 586 27.52 1.86 -23.18
CA GLN A 586 28.66 1.09 -23.69
C GLN A 586 28.23 -0.04 -24.63
N ASP A 587 27.22 -0.83 -24.23
CA ASP A 587 26.84 -2.05 -24.95
C ASP A 587 25.76 -1.81 -26.00
N HIS A 588 24.94 -0.76 -25.82
CA HIS A 588 23.78 -0.48 -26.67
C HIS A 588 23.87 0.86 -27.41
N GLY A 589 24.94 1.64 -27.22
CA GLY A 589 25.20 2.88 -27.95
C GLY A 589 24.19 3.99 -27.68
N LEU A 590 23.45 3.93 -26.57
CA LEU A 590 22.54 5.00 -26.18
C LEU A 590 23.31 6.19 -25.60
N THR A 591 22.79 7.39 -25.81
CA THR A 591 23.32 8.60 -25.18
C THR A 591 22.75 8.80 -23.77
N PRO A 592 23.47 9.48 -22.85
CA PRO A 592 22.94 9.83 -21.54
C PRO A 592 21.58 10.55 -21.61
N ASN A 593 21.40 11.46 -22.58
CA ASN A 593 20.13 12.17 -22.78
C ASN A 593 18.97 11.24 -23.14
N GLN A 594 19.22 10.18 -23.91
CA GLN A 594 18.20 9.17 -24.22
C GLN A 594 17.82 8.35 -22.98
N VAL A 595 18.81 7.97 -22.16
CA VAL A 595 18.58 7.27 -20.88
C VAL A 595 17.76 8.15 -19.93
N VAL A 596 18.12 9.44 -19.80
CA VAL A 596 17.38 10.44 -19.00
C VAL A 596 15.95 10.58 -19.50
N ALA A 597 15.72 10.68 -20.82
CA ALA A 597 14.38 10.81 -21.38
C ALA A 597 13.50 9.59 -21.09
N ILE A 598 14.06 8.38 -21.07
CA ILE A 598 13.33 7.15 -20.69
C ILE A 598 13.00 7.17 -19.19
N ALA A 599 13.99 7.55 -18.38
CA ALA A 599 13.92 7.53 -16.92
C ALA A 599 12.97 8.59 -16.33
N SER A 600 12.80 9.73 -17.01
CA SER A 600 12.03 10.90 -16.54
C SER A 600 10.51 10.76 -16.71
N ASN A 601 9.99 9.53 -16.61
CA ASN A 601 8.57 9.23 -16.71
C ASN A 601 8.16 8.26 -15.61
N SER A 602 6.87 8.25 -15.26
CA SER A 602 6.31 7.27 -14.33
C SER A 602 6.57 5.85 -14.85
N GLY A 603 7.26 5.03 -14.04
CA GLY A 603 7.71 3.69 -14.46
C GLY A 603 9.04 3.67 -15.21
N GLY A 604 9.85 4.73 -15.15
CA GLY A 604 11.16 4.84 -15.81
C GLY A 604 12.11 3.65 -15.54
N LYS A 605 12.15 3.12 -14.31
CA LYS A 605 12.88 1.86 -13.98
C LYS A 605 12.49 0.72 -14.91
N GLN A 606 11.19 0.46 -15.01
CA GLN A 606 10.64 -0.64 -15.79
C GLN A 606 10.93 -0.44 -17.27
N ALA A 607 10.84 0.80 -17.77
CA ALA A 607 11.18 1.13 -19.14
C ALA A 607 12.68 0.89 -19.42
N LEU A 608 13.59 1.32 -18.56
CA LEU A 608 15.04 1.10 -18.72
C LEU A 608 15.42 -0.38 -18.73
N GLU A 609 14.91 -1.16 -17.77
CA GLU A 609 15.16 -2.61 -17.69
C GLU A 609 14.60 -3.33 -18.93
N THR A 610 13.45 -2.89 -19.42
CA THR A 610 12.85 -3.43 -20.64
C THR A 610 13.66 -3.06 -21.88
N VAL A 611 14.18 -1.83 -21.97
CA VAL A 611 15.06 -1.40 -23.06
C VAL A 611 16.34 -2.21 -23.06
N GLN A 612 17.00 -2.38 -21.92
CA GLN A 612 18.20 -3.23 -21.81
C GLN A 612 17.94 -4.64 -22.37
N ARG A 613 16.80 -5.24 -22.03
CA ARG A 613 16.43 -6.59 -22.45
C ARG A 613 16.02 -6.68 -23.93
N LEU A 614 15.24 -5.72 -24.43
CA LEU A 614 14.54 -5.84 -25.72
C LEU A 614 15.19 -5.04 -26.86
N LEU A 615 16.09 -4.09 -26.57
CA LEU A 615 16.73 -3.28 -27.61
C LEU A 615 17.52 -4.13 -28.61
N PRO A 616 18.35 -5.13 -28.19
CA PRO A 616 19.05 -6.00 -29.15
C PRO A 616 18.08 -6.75 -30.08
N VAL A 617 17.03 -7.35 -29.52
CA VAL A 617 16.03 -8.14 -30.26
C VAL A 617 15.27 -7.25 -31.25
N LEU A 618 14.80 -6.08 -30.81
CA LEU A 618 14.05 -5.15 -31.67
C LEU A 618 14.89 -4.61 -32.83
N CYS A 619 16.18 -4.35 -32.60
CA CYS A 619 17.07 -3.84 -33.62
C CYS A 619 17.56 -4.92 -34.58
N GLN A 620 18.01 -6.07 -34.05
CA GLN A 620 18.63 -7.13 -34.85
C GLN A 620 17.59 -7.98 -35.59
N ASP A 621 16.50 -8.36 -34.91
CA ASP A 621 15.53 -9.33 -35.46
C ASP A 621 14.35 -8.64 -36.16
N HIS A 622 14.05 -7.38 -35.80
CA HIS A 622 12.85 -6.69 -36.26
C HIS A 622 13.11 -5.36 -36.99
N GLY A 623 14.38 -4.95 -37.12
CA GLY A 623 14.79 -3.81 -37.94
C GLY A 623 14.35 -2.44 -37.42
N LEU A 624 14.04 -2.31 -36.12
CA LEU A 624 13.83 -1.00 -35.50
C LEU A 624 15.16 -0.31 -35.23
N THR A 625 15.19 1.01 -35.35
CA THR A 625 16.35 1.81 -34.95
C THR A 625 16.38 2.02 -33.43
N PRO A 626 17.55 2.20 -32.81
CA PRO A 626 17.64 2.54 -31.39
C PRO A 626 16.80 3.77 -31.03
N ASN A 627 16.75 4.78 -31.92
CA ASN A 627 15.94 5.99 -31.73
C ASN A 627 14.43 5.71 -31.67
N GLN A 628 13.93 4.76 -32.48
CA GLN A 628 12.52 4.35 -32.42
C GLN A 628 12.22 3.60 -31.12
N VAL A 629 13.13 2.72 -30.67
CA VAL A 629 12.99 2.01 -29.39
C VAL A 629 12.97 2.99 -28.22
N VAL A 630 13.89 3.96 -28.19
CA VAL A 630 13.91 5.04 -27.19
C VAL A 630 12.62 5.85 -27.23
N ALA A 631 12.13 6.23 -28.41
CA ALA A 631 10.88 6.98 -28.52
C ALA A 631 9.68 6.22 -27.95
N ILE A 632 9.57 4.91 -28.22
CA ILE A 632 8.53 4.05 -27.64
C ILE A 632 8.70 3.97 -26.13
N ALA A 633 9.92 3.77 -25.64
CA ALA A 633 10.21 3.65 -24.21
C ALA A 633 9.84 4.93 -23.44
N SER A 634 10.27 6.10 -23.93
CA SER A 634 10.03 7.38 -23.28
C SER A 634 8.56 7.83 -23.35
N ASN A 635 7.82 7.44 -24.39
CA ASN A 635 6.41 7.86 -24.54
C ASN A 635 5.39 6.82 -24.09
N GLY A 636 5.58 5.56 -24.50
CA GLY A 636 4.67 4.45 -24.29
C GLY A 636 5.06 3.51 -23.15
N GLY A 637 6.30 3.60 -22.65
CA GLY A 637 6.80 2.81 -21.52
C GLY A 637 7.01 1.32 -21.83
N LYS A 638 7.30 0.55 -20.76
CA LYS A 638 7.48 -0.92 -20.80
C LYS A 638 6.37 -1.63 -21.57
N GLN A 639 5.12 -1.30 -21.24
CA GLN A 639 3.95 -2.00 -21.80
C GLN A 639 3.85 -1.83 -23.32
N ALA A 640 4.22 -0.66 -23.84
CA ALA A 640 4.25 -0.44 -25.28
C ALA A 640 5.39 -1.23 -25.94
N LEU A 641 6.59 -1.26 -25.35
CA LEU A 641 7.72 -2.05 -25.85
C LEU A 641 7.37 -3.55 -25.92
N GLU A 642 6.83 -4.11 -24.84
CA GLU A 642 6.44 -5.52 -24.80
C GLU A 642 5.33 -5.83 -25.81
N SER A 643 4.38 -4.91 -25.98
CA SER A 643 3.30 -5.07 -26.99
C SER A 643 3.83 -5.03 -28.42
N ILE A 644 4.86 -4.20 -28.69
CA ILE A 644 5.51 -4.10 -29.99
C ILE A 644 6.32 -5.36 -30.28
N VAL A 645 7.13 -5.85 -29.33
CA VAL A 645 7.86 -7.12 -29.50
C VAL A 645 6.87 -8.26 -29.73
N ALA A 646 5.82 -8.38 -28.91
CA ALA A 646 4.81 -9.42 -29.10
C ALA A 646 4.15 -9.36 -30.49
N GLN A 647 3.87 -8.16 -31.00
CA GLN A 647 3.31 -7.96 -32.34
C GLN A 647 4.31 -8.32 -33.45
N LEU A 648 5.58 -7.97 -33.31
CA LEU A 648 6.60 -8.25 -34.32
C LEU A 648 7.00 -9.73 -34.34
N SER A 649 6.95 -10.40 -33.18
CA SER A 649 7.19 -11.84 -33.08
C SER A 649 5.98 -12.68 -33.50
N ARG A 650 4.75 -12.24 -33.19
CA ARG A 650 3.50 -12.91 -33.56
C ARG A 650 2.48 -11.87 -34.07
N PRO A 651 2.48 -11.58 -35.38
CA PRO A 651 1.68 -10.49 -35.92
C PRO A 651 0.19 -10.76 -35.87
N ASP A 652 -0.53 -9.91 -35.13
CA ASP A 652 -1.98 -9.78 -35.26
C ASP A 652 -2.32 -9.23 -36.65
N PRO A 653 -3.28 -9.81 -37.39
CA PRO A 653 -3.64 -9.38 -38.74
C PRO A 653 -4.01 -7.89 -38.85
N ALA A 654 -4.63 -7.30 -37.83
CA ALA A 654 -5.05 -5.90 -37.84
C ALA A 654 -3.86 -4.93 -37.80
N LEU A 655 -2.78 -5.31 -37.13
CA LEU A 655 -1.55 -4.53 -37.00
C LEU A 655 -0.50 -4.91 -38.04
N ALA A 656 -0.57 -6.10 -38.62
CA ALA A 656 0.36 -6.58 -39.65
C ALA A 656 0.32 -5.73 -40.94
N ALA A 657 -0.79 -5.02 -41.17
CA ALA A 657 -0.95 -4.10 -42.31
C ALA A 657 -0.19 -2.77 -42.15
N LEU A 658 0.37 -2.48 -40.97
CA LEU A 658 1.07 -1.25 -40.67
C LEU A 658 2.59 -1.40 -40.86
N THR A 659 3.25 -0.32 -41.29
CA THR A 659 4.72 -0.27 -41.32
C THR A 659 5.28 -0.13 -39.90
N ASN A 660 6.57 -0.42 -39.71
CA ASN A 660 7.25 -0.19 -38.43
C ASN A 660 7.11 1.26 -37.94
N ASP A 661 7.20 2.25 -38.83
CA ASP A 661 7.00 3.66 -38.47
C ASP A 661 5.59 3.96 -37.96
N HIS A 662 4.57 3.32 -38.56
CA HIS A 662 3.19 3.41 -38.10
C HIS A 662 2.98 2.76 -36.73
N LEU A 663 3.60 1.61 -36.49
CA LEU A 663 3.55 0.92 -35.20
C LEU A 663 4.25 1.75 -34.11
N VAL A 664 5.43 2.30 -34.40
CA VAL A 664 6.20 3.16 -33.49
C VAL A 664 5.39 4.41 -33.12
N ALA A 665 4.82 5.11 -34.11
CA ALA A 665 4.03 6.30 -33.81
C ALA A 665 2.78 5.99 -33.00
N LEU A 666 2.08 4.88 -33.30
CA LEU A 666 0.91 4.46 -32.54
C LEU A 666 1.27 4.17 -31.07
N ALA A 667 2.38 3.46 -30.86
CA ALA A 667 2.91 3.17 -29.53
C ALA A 667 3.35 4.45 -28.79
N CYS A 668 4.00 5.41 -29.47
CA CYS A 668 4.39 6.68 -28.86
C CYS A 668 3.17 7.55 -28.52
N LEU A 669 2.12 7.54 -29.34
CA LEU A 669 0.96 8.39 -29.14
C LEU A 669 0.08 7.89 -27.99
N GLY A 670 -0.23 6.59 -27.98
CA GLY A 670 -1.23 6.02 -27.08
C GLY A 670 -0.84 4.74 -26.36
N GLY A 671 0.43 4.32 -26.46
CA GLY A 671 0.97 3.16 -25.74
C GLY A 671 0.26 1.84 -26.08
N ARG A 672 0.25 0.92 -25.12
CA ARG A 672 -0.50 -0.35 -25.21
C ARG A 672 -2.00 -0.15 -25.45
N PRO A 673 -2.72 0.79 -24.81
CA PRO A 673 -4.14 1.02 -25.08
C PRO A 673 -4.45 1.28 -26.57
N ALA A 674 -3.60 2.04 -27.26
CA ALA A 674 -3.76 2.28 -28.68
C ALA A 674 -3.53 1.02 -29.51
N LEU A 675 -2.47 0.25 -29.22
CA LEU A 675 -2.19 -1.02 -29.90
C LEU A 675 -3.33 -2.03 -29.72
N ASP A 676 -3.82 -2.19 -28.50
CA ASP A 676 -4.92 -3.10 -28.17
C ASP A 676 -6.24 -2.66 -28.81
N ALA A 677 -6.46 -1.35 -28.96
CA ALA A 677 -7.63 -0.81 -29.64
C ALA A 677 -7.67 -1.20 -31.13
N VAL A 678 -6.51 -1.24 -31.79
CA VAL A 678 -6.42 -1.72 -33.19
C VAL A 678 -6.66 -3.23 -33.26
N LYS A 679 -6.03 -4.03 -32.39
CA LYS A 679 -6.20 -5.50 -32.34
C LYS A 679 -7.67 -5.90 -32.15
N LYS A 680 -8.38 -5.17 -31.28
CA LYS A 680 -9.80 -5.44 -30.97
C LYS A 680 -10.77 -4.97 -32.06
N GLY A 681 -10.28 -4.47 -33.20
CA GLY A 681 -11.12 -4.06 -34.33
C GLY A 681 -12.10 -2.94 -33.97
N LEU A 682 -11.78 -2.09 -32.98
CA LEU A 682 -12.63 -0.95 -32.64
C LEU A 682 -12.80 -0.09 -33.90
N PRO A 683 -14.02 0.40 -34.20
CA PRO A 683 -14.44 0.88 -35.54
C PRO A 683 -13.63 2.06 -36.12
N HIS A 684 -12.66 2.61 -35.38
CA HIS A 684 -11.97 3.86 -35.72
C HIS A 684 -10.45 3.79 -35.65
N ALA A 685 -9.83 2.64 -35.36
CA ALA A 685 -8.40 2.45 -35.54
C ALA A 685 -7.93 2.79 -36.99
N PRO A 686 -8.67 2.37 -38.06
CA PRO A 686 -8.36 2.77 -39.44
C PRO A 686 -8.54 4.27 -39.72
N GLU A 687 -9.49 4.93 -39.06
CA GLU A 687 -9.80 6.35 -39.25
C GLU A 687 -8.75 7.25 -38.56
N LEU A 688 -8.18 6.79 -37.44
CA LEU A 688 -7.03 7.42 -36.80
C LEU A 688 -5.76 7.24 -37.65
N ILE A 689 -5.50 6.03 -38.17
CA ILE A 689 -4.41 5.81 -39.14
C ILE A 689 -4.58 6.76 -40.33
N ARG A 690 -5.81 6.95 -40.86
CA ARG A 690 -6.10 7.96 -41.89
C ARG A 690 -5.90 9.40 -41.45
N ARG A 691 -6.25 9.78 -40.22
CA ARG A 691 -6.06 11.15 -39.69
C ARG A 691 -4.60 11.48 -39.40
N ILE A 692 -3.83 10.52 -38.89
CA ILE A 692 -2.38 10.63 -38.71
C ILE A 692 -1.71 10.71 -40.09
N ASN A 693 -2.23 9.98 -41.10
CA ASN A 693 -1.78 10.05 -42.48
C ASN A 693 -2.27 11.30 -43.27
N ARG A 694 -3.15 12.14 -42.72
CA ARG A 694 -3.66 13.34 -43.42
C ARG A 694 -2.69 14.53 -43.25
N ARG A 695 -2.06 14.91 -44.37
CA ARG A 695 -1.28 16.15 -44.51
C ARG A 695 -2.09 17.36 -44.03
N ILE A 696 -1.46 18.25 -43.27
CA ILE A 696 -1.99 19.58 -42.97
C ILE A 696 -1.99 20.37 -44.30
N PRO A 697 -3.14 20.86 -44.79
CA PRO A 697 -3.14 21.86 -45.84
C PRO A 697 -2.94 23.24 -45.17
N GLU A 698 -1.69 23.68 -45.04
CA GLU A 698 -1.41 25.11 -44.89
C GLU A 698 -0.61 25.59 -46.10
N ARG A 699 -1.17 26.59 -46.78
CA ARG A 699 -0.56 27.32 -47.89
C ARG A 699 0.56 28.20 -47.34
N THR A 700 1.74 27.62 -47.19
CA THR A 700 3.03 28.31 -47.35
C THR A 700 4.11 27.23 -47.28
N SER A 701 5.11 27.38 -48.13
CA SER A 701 6.14 26.41 -48.46
C SER A 701 7.15 26.16 -47.33
N HIS A 702 6.77 25.51 -46.23
CA HIS A 702 7.69 24.84 -45.29
C HIS A 702 7.06 23.52 -44.77
N ARG A 703 7.90 22.51 -44.53
CA ARG A 703 7.58 21.07 -44.49
C ARG A 703 6.41 20.68 -43.56
N VAL A 704 5.45 19.95 -44.13
CA VAL A 704 4.32 19.28 -43.44
C VAL A 704 4.85 18.17 -42.51
N PRO A 705 4.32 17.99 -41.27
CA PRO A 705 4.77 16.95 -40.37
C PRO A 705 4.31 15.55 -40.83
N ASP A 706 5.27 14.69 -41.14
CA ASP A 706 5.13 13.23 -41.32
C ASP A 706 4.99 12.51 -39.96
N LEU A 707 4.62 11.23 -39.93
CA LEU A 707 4.57 10.41 -38.69
C LEU A 707 5.87 10.50 -37.88
N ALA A 708 6.99 10.40 -38.60
CA ALA A 708 8.32 10.56 -38.02
C ALA A 708 8.53 11.97 -37.44
N HIS A 709 7.85 13.00 -37.96
CA HIS A 709 7.90 14.35 -37.42
C HIS A 709 7.17 14.45 -36.08
N VAL A 710 5.99 13.85 -35.93
CA VAL A 710 5.26 13.84 -34.65
C VAL A 710 6.07 13.12 -33.56
N VAL A 711 6.65 11.97 -33.89
CA VAL A 711 7.52 11.22 -32.97
C VAL A 711 8.77 12.03 -32.61
N ARG A 712 9.38 12.74 -33.57
CA ARG A 712 10.53 13.63 -33.30
C ARG A 712 10.16 14.81 -32.41
N VAL A 713 9.00 15.44 -32.58
CA VAL A 713 8.54 16.54 -31.71
C VAL A 713 8.27 16.04 -30.31
N LEU A 714 7.59 14.90 -30.16
CA LEU A 714 7.38 14.28 -28.84
C LEU A 714 8.72 13.90 -28.18
N GLY A 715 9.63 13.27 -28.93
CA GLY A 715 10.96 12.92 -28.46
C GLY A 715 11.80 14.15 -28.06
N PHE A 716 11.68 15.26 -28.81
CA PHE A 716 12.34 16.52 -28.49
C PHE A 716 11.89 17.07 -27.14
N PHE A 717 10.57 17.14 -26.91
CA PHE A 717 10.03 17.61 -25.64
C PHE A 717 10.48 16.74 -24.45
N GLN A 718 10.60 15.42 -24.64
CA GLN A 718 11.02 14.50 -23.58
C GLN A 718 12.52 14.48 -23.31
N SER A 719 13.33 14.85 -24.30
CA SER A 719 14.79 14.92 -24.18
C SER A 719 15.29 16.34 -23.94
N HIS A 720 14.38 17.31 -23.78
CA HIS A 720 14.74 18.70 -23.59
C HIS A 720 15.31 18.93 -22.19
N SER A 721 16.50 19.52 -22.12
CA SER A 721 17.18 19.82 -20.86
C SER A 721 16.42 20.83 -20.00
N HIS A 722 15.61 21.69 -20.62
CA HIS A 722 14.77 22.68 -19.93
C HIS A 722 13.31 22.59 -20.43
N PRO A 723 12.46 21.76 -19.80
CA PRO A 723 11.09 21.53 -20.29
C PRO A 723 10.30 22.83 -20.51
N ALA A 724 10.42 23.80 -19.61
CA ALA A 724 9.72 25.10 -19.73
C ALA A 724 10.10 25.91 -20.98
N GLN A 725 11.27 25.65 -21.59
CA GLN A 725 11.72 26.29 -22.83
C GLN A 725 11.46 25.42 -24.06
N ALA A 726 11.12 24.13 -23.87
CA ALA A 726 10.95 23.17 -24.95
C ALA A 726 9.91 23.62 -25.98
N PHE A 727 8.88 24.36 -25.57
CA PHE A 727 7.88 24.87 -26.50
C PHE A 727 8.45 25.91 -27.47
N ASP A 728 9.21 26.87 -26.94
CA ASP A 728 9.79 27.96 -27.72
C ASP A 728 10.97 27.45 -28.58
N ASP A 729 11.77 26.55 -28.02
CA ASP A 729 12.87 25.91 -28.74
C ASP A 729 12.36 24.97 -29.83
N ALA A 730 11.22 24.29 -29.62
CA ALA A 730 10.60 23.47 -30.66
C ALA A 730 10.09 24.30 -31.84
N MET A 731 9.52 25.50 -31.60
CA MET A 731 9.13 26.38 -32.69
C MET A 731 10.32 26.74 -33.58
N THR A 732 11.48 26.98 -32.95
CA THR A 732 12.73 27.32 -33.65
C THR A 732 13.31 26.10 -34.36
N GLN A 733 13.44 24.97 -33.67
CA GLN A 733 14.08 23.75 -34.18
C GLN A 733 13.29 23.06 -35.30
N PHE A 734 11.95 23.10 -35.23
CA PHE A 734 11.10 22.45 -36.22
C PHE A 734 10.54 23.44 -37.26
N GLU A 735 10.97 24.71 -37.23
CA GLU A 735 10.50 25.79 -38.11
C GLU A 735 8.95 25.90 -38.14
N MET A 736 8.31 25.74 -36.97
CA MET A 736 6.85 25.71 -36.85
C MET A 736 6.30 27.02 -36.30
N SER A 737 5.18 27.49 -36.87
CA SER A 737 4.42 28.56 -36.25
C SER A 737 3.82 28.09 -34.92
N ARG A 738 3.67 29.01 -33.96
CA ARG A 738 2.99 28.74 -32.69
C ARG A 738 1.64 28.06 -32.88
N HIS A 739 0.87 28.53 -33.86
CA HIS A 739 -0.42 27.94 -34.21
C HIS A 739 -0.26 26.50 -34.72
N GLY A 740 0.71 26.24 -35.60
CA GLY A 740 1.02 24.91 -36.11
C GLY A 740 1.44 23.92 -35.01
N LEU A 741 2.28 24.35 -34.06
CA LEU A 741 2.73 23.50 -32.97
C LEU A 741 1.60 23.20 -31.97
N VAL A 742 0.76 24.19 -31.61
CA VAL A 742 -0.44 23.98 -30.78
C VAL A 742 -1.43 23.03 -31.48
N GLN A 743 -1.63 23.17 -32.79
CA GLN A 743 -2.50 22.25 -33.53
C GLN A 743 -1.96 20.82 -33.54
N LEU A 744 -0.65 20.65 -33.66
CA LEU A 744 0.00 19.33 -33.53
C LEU A 744 -0.28 18.74 -32.16
N PHE A 745 -0.06 19.50 -31.08
CA PHE A 745 -0.30 19.04 -29.71
C PHE A 745 -1.75 18.65 -29.42
N ARG A 746 -2.71 19.45 -29.89
CA ARG A 746 -4.15 19.11 -29.77
C ARG A 746 -4.48 17.78 -30.45
N ARG A 747 -3.87 17.47 -31.61
CA ARG A 747 -4.09 16.20 -32.33
C ARG A 747 -3.52 15.00 -31.58
N VAL A 748 -2.51 15.19 -30.75
CA VAL A 748 -1.87 14.13 -29.96
C VAL A 748 -2.32 14.11 -28.50
N GLY A 749 -3.44 14.78 -28.17
CA GLY A 749 -4.04 14.74 -26.82
C GLY A 749 -3.33 15.60 -25.77
N VAL A 750 -2.50 16.54 -26.20
CA VAL A 750 -1.76 17.47 -25.33
C VAL A 750 -2.41 18.85 -25.40
N THR A 751 -2.66 19.45 -24.24
CA THR A 751 -3.22 20.81 -24.15
C THR A 751 -2.15 21.86 -24.43
N GLU A 752 -2.59 23.05 -24.85
CA GLU A 752 -1.67 24.17 -25.05
C GLU A 752 -0.94 24.57 -23.76
N PHE A 753 -1.63 24.46 -22.62
CA PHE A 753 -1.02 24.69 -21.32
C PHE A 753 0.12 23.69 -21.07
N GLU A 754 -0.16 22.39 -21.13
CA GLU A 754 0.84 21.34 -20.92
C GLU A 754 2.04 21.50 -21.85
N ALA A 755 1.79 21.73 -23.14
CA ALA A 755 2.83 21.94 -24.14
C ALA A 755 3.72 23.16 -23.79
N ARG A 756 3.15 24.30 -23.38
CA ARG A 756 3.94 25.50 -23.04
C ARG A 756 4.82 25.32 -21.81
N TYR A 757 4.41 24.47 -20.87
CA TYR A 757 5.23 24.13 -19.71
C TYR A 757 6.15 22.93 -19.97
N GLY A 758 6.25 22.45 -21.22
CA GLY A 758 7.09 21.31 -21.59
C GLY A 758 6.63 19.97 -21.02
N THR A 759 5.38 19.88 -20.57
CA THR A 759 4.84 18.69 -19.94
C THR A 759 4.06 17.86 -20.95
N LEU A 760 4.34 16.57 -21.00
CA LEU A 760 3.63 15.63 -21.83
C LEU A 760 2.86 14.64 -20.94
N PRO A 761 1.52 14.59 -21.04
CA PRO A 761 0.73 13.60 -20.34
C PRO A 761 1.10 12.16 -20.74
N PRO A 762 0.87 11.17 -19.87
CA PRO A 762 1.06 9.76 -20.20
C PRO A 762 0.33 9.36 -21.48
N ALA A 763 0.90 8.45 -22.27
CA ALA A 763 0.33 8.06 -23.55
C ALA A 763 -1.12 7.53 -23.44
N SER A 764 -1.46 6.80 -22.37
CA SER A 764 -2.85 6.37 -22.13
C SER A 764 -3.82 7.54 -21.95
N GLN A 765 -3.42 8.58 -21.22
CA GLN A 765 -4.25 9.77 -21.03
C GLN A 765 -4.37 10.58 -22.32
N ARG A 766 -3.27 10.70 -23.09
CA ARG A 766 -3.31 11.28 -24.43
C ARG A 766 -4.29 10.53 -25.32
N TRP A 767 -4.24 9.20 -25.28
CA TRP A 767 -5.17 8.33 -26.00
C TRP A 767 -6.63 8.58 -25.61
N ASP A 768 -6.94 8.63 -24.33
CA ASP A 768 -8.31 8.91 -23.85
C ASP A 768 -8.81 10.27 -24.30
N ARG A 769 -7.96 11.30 -24.26
CA ARG A 769 -8.31 12.64 -24.76
C ARG A 769 -8.53 12.66 -26.26
N ILE A 770 -7.74 11.91 -27.02
CA ILE A 770 -7.93 11.75 -28.47
C ILE A 770 -9.28 11.08 -28.76
N LEU A 771 -9.66 10.06 -27.97
CA LEU A 771 -10.97 9.41 -28.08
C LEU A 771 -12.12 10.37 -27.74
N GLN A 772 -11.99 11.13 -26.64
CA GLN A 772 -12.98 12.13 -26.22
C GLN A 772 -13.16 13.24 -27.27
N ALA A 773 -12.07 13.79 -27.78
CA ALA A 773 -12.09 14.83 -28.81
C ALA A 773 -12.70 14.36 -30.14
N SER A 774 -12.74 13.04 -30.37
CA SER A 774 -13.41 12.42 -31.51
C SER A 774 -14.92 12.22 -31.30
N GLY A 775 -15.49 12.72 -30.20
CA GLY A 775 -16.94 12.74 -29.94
C GLY A 775 -17.48 11.47 -29.28
N MET A 776 -16.63 10.58 -28.75
CA MET A 776 -17.05 9.31 -28.18
C MET A 776 -16.73 9.22 -26.68
N LYS A 777 -17.78 9.09 -25.85
CA LYS A 777 -17.67 8.73 -24.44
C LYS A 777 -17.65 7.21 -24.32
N ARG A 778 -16.61 6.64 -23.73
CA ARG A 778 -16.75 5.41 -22.93
C ARG A 778 -17.14 5.84 -21.52
N ALA A 779 -17.92 5.03 -20.80
CA ALA A 779 -18.19 5.25 -19.38
C ALA A 779 -16.85 5.47 -18.65
N LYS A 780 -16.74 6.58 -17.91
CA LYS A 780 -15.54 6.92 -17.12
C LYS A 780 -15.19 5.73 -16.22
N PRO A 781 -13.97 5.18 -16.26
CA PRO A 781 -13.41 4.60 -15.06
C PRO A 781 -13.09 5.76 -14.11
N SER A 782 -13.49 5.60 -12.84
CA SER A 782 -13.12 6.51 -11.75
C SER A 782 -11.59 6.71 -11.70
N PRO A 783 -11.07 7.86 -11.21
CA PRO A 783 -9.65 8.23 -11.25
C PRO A 783 -8.75 7.43 -10.27
N THR A 784 -9.01 6.14 -10.09
CA THR A 784 -8.30 5.26 -9.15
C THR A 784 -7.59 4.08 -9.82
N SER A 785 -7.50 4.06 -11.15
CA SER A 785 -6.84 2.96 -11.90
C SER A 785 -5.37 3.21 -12.26
N ALA A 786 -4.67 4.01 -11.46
CA ALA A 786 -3.21 4.06 -11.44
C ALA A 786 -2.67 3.23 -10.26
N GLN A 787 -3.01 1.94 -10.22
CA GLN A 787 -2.33 0.92 -9.42
C GLN A 787 -2.69 -0.44 -10.02
N THR A 788 -1.86 -0.93 -10.92
CA THR A 788 -1.72 -2.37 -11.13
C THR A 788 -0.76 -2.85 -10.05
N PRO A 789 -1.06 -3.93 -9.30
CA PRO A 789 -0.05 -4.56 -8.47
C PRO A 789 1.08 -5.07 -9.38
N ASP A 790 2.32 -4.90 -8.91
CA ASP A 790 3.55 -5.33 -9.58
C ASP A 790 3.42 -6.75 -10.15
N GLN A 791 3.29 -6.85 -11.48
CA GLN A 791 3.63 -8.07 -12.21
C GLN A 791 5.16 -8.15 -12.33
N ALA A 792 5.80 -8.62 -11.27
CA ALA A 792 7.11 -9.23 -11.35
C ALA A 792 6.92 -10.76 -11.37
N SER A 793 6.74 -11.34 -12.55
CA SER A 793 7.02 -12.75 -12.86
C SER A 793 6.77 -13.00 -14.35
N LEU A 794 7.79 -12.79 -15.16
CA LEU A 794 7.93 -13.43 -16.47
C LEU A 794 9.41 -13.76 -16.62
N HIS A 795 9.79 -15.03 -16.44
CA HIS A 795 10.72 -15.69 -17.35
C HIS A 795 10.58 -17.22 -17.27
N ALA A 796 10.37 -17.78 -18.47
CA ALA A 796 10.28 -19.18 -18.90
C ALA A 796 9.00 -19.95 -18.55
#